data_AF-A0AAV4FRA2-F1
#
_entry.id   AF-A0AAV4FRA2-F1
#
_cell.length_a   1.000
_cell.length_b   1.000
_cell.length_c   1.000
_cell.angle_alpha   90.00
_cell.angle_beta   90.00
_cell.angle_gamma   90.00
#
_symmetry.space_group_name_H-M   'P 1'
#
loop_
_entity.id
_entity.type
_entity.pdbx_description
1 polymer ?
#
loop_
_entity_poly.entity_id
_entity_poly.type
_entity_poly.pdbx_seq_one_letter_code
_entity_poly.pdbx_strand_id
1 'polypeptide(L)'
;MEEMMSAEGRRDFSNAHLQRGVINASLLSLLQVGLCYVLIKLKSGDQKNLAVARLCHVTATWFTNVSMTCMFASSTFAIKLLEPITSAVMQFAILGTPLSSTAAISLPLIVGGAIVFSGNPISETNLTVGMAAAFISNIILALRNVSLKLSSTPQAPVEMCVKPVNRGLVVVLLFCAGGVVSAWTYDYLSGQVLYLAATCTLSGVFHVLYSYVSTGIVLLRMSVVSHAVSNILKRLLVVLLLYMTGSRSASQTNFLGLLVCMLGLILYAWSKTATQSHYTKNKNAKENFRTPLWPTNGVKLAFLIVILLFVAFGIAFLKGFTTTKELRSATRSHQRIILTPSYDTTAQFDRTFTQQAHDLPRKNDLLPNIEGYLAQHRKDIHEFLQEDLYKRPNRSSFLSSKLHSAAEIAVEAQRIHFDVMGKVLRKFKYAMLLDIASFENKGDPCITVGETYFLARLKLEIVYYCSAYTCSESSMMKAAEKAKTFSTKELVILVHGGGNVAGYAFSDIHRFAIFKAFRNYKILVFPQSIWVRYWNFEHPHFKRCIKYYCCNENVTFVMRDHLSYSIAKEYFHGATKFILAPDMAFQVGLVKRFMSPVFDIMWIRRADGETPGYNEIPSPPSGIRLHVSDWWKWRTPGAPNSLEKAHYICTNGFFYLQRGRVIISDRLHGHILATLLNIPHVLIDNKAHKLSAYHSSWTASLENTVITNDPSKALKLAVELLHKYNSSLPPRVPFLNIDENLVHDKTFEEPETSYP
;
A
#
# COMPACT_ATOMS: atom_id res chain seq x y z
N MET A 1 3.89 22.22 -2.72
CA MET A 1 3.84 20.95 -1.94
C MET A 1 2.42 20.45 -1.78
N GLU A 2 1.40 21.32 -1.63
CA GLU A 2 -0.02 20.93 -1.77
C GLU A 2 -0.43 20.54 -3.20
N GLU A 3 0.22 21.08 -4.25
CA GLU A 3 -0.07 20.70 -5.64
C GLU A 3 0.50 19.33 -6.09
N MET A 4 1.49 18.77 -5.37
CA MET A 4 2.13 17.50 -5.76
C MET A 4 1.48 16.28 -5.10
N MET A 5 0.85 16.44 -3.93
CA MET A 5 -0.01 15.41 -3.34
C MET A 5 -1.30 15.17 -4.15
N SER A 6 -1.68 16.13 -5.00
CA SER A 6 -2.83 16.03 -5.92
C SER A 6 -2.63 15.08 -7.10
N ALA A 7 -1.40 14.68 -7.41
CA ALA A 7 -1.11 13.96 -8.65
C ALA A 7 -1.16 12.42 -8.50
N GLU A 8 -0.91 11.87 -7.31
CA GLU A 8 -0.85 10.41 -7.05
C GLU A 8 -2.23 9.74 -6.91
N GLY A 9 -3.32 10.51 -7.04
CA GLY A 9 -4.70 10.01 -6.96
C GLY A 9 -5.54 10.16 -8.23
N ARG A 10 -4.98 10.67 -9.35
CA ARG A 10 -5.76 10.82 -10.59
C ARG A 10 -5.94 9.47 -11.26
N ARG A 11 -7.15 8.89 -11.12
CA ARG A 11 -7.60 7.79 -11.98
C ARG A 11 -7.38 8.21 -13.44
N ASP A 12 -6.87 7.29 -14.25
CA ASP A 12 -6.73 7.54 -15.69
C ASP A 12 -8.13 7.64 -16.31
N PHE A 13 -8.51 8.83 -16.80
CA PHE A 13 -9.85 9.14 -17.31
C PHE A 13 -9.88 9.13 -18.84
N SER A 14 -9.29 8.11 -19.47
CA SER A 14 -9.55 7.87 -20.89
C SER A 14 -11.05 7.62 -21.11
N ASN A 15 -11.58 7.98 -22.29
CA ASN A 15 -12.99 7.71 -22.64
C ASN A 15 -13.37 6.24 -22.43
N ALA A 16 -12.43 5.31 -22.63
CA ALA A 16 -12.62 3.88 -22.40
C ALA A 16 -12.74 3.53 -20.90
N HIS A 17 -11.95 4.18 -20.02
CA HIS A 17 -12.08 4.00 -18.57
C HIS A 17 -13.39 4.55 -18.03
N LEU A 18 -13.83 5.72 -18.52
CA LEU A 18 -15.14 6.29 -18.18
C LEU A 18 -16.27 5.36 -18.64
N GLN A 19 -16.23 4.87 -19.88
CA GLN A 19 -17.22 3.95 -20.42
C GLN A 19 -17.31 2.66 -19.59
N ARG A 20 -16.18 2.07 -19.22
CA ARG A 20 -16.13 0.89 -18.35
C ARG A 20 -16.65 1.18 -16.94
N GLY A 21 -16.32 2.35 -16.38
CA GLY A 21 -16.82 2.81 -15.10
C GLY A 21 -18.34 2.99 -15.10
N VAL A 22 -18.92 3.53 -16.18
CA VAL A 22 -20.37 3.66 -16.35
C VAL A 22 -21.04 2.30 -16.50
N ILE A 23 -20.45 1.36 -17.25
CA ILE A 23 -20.97 -0.02 -17.36
C ILE A 23 -21.00 -0.69 -15.97
N ASN A 24 -19.93 -0.60 -15.21
CA ASN A 24 -19.86 -1.18 -13.86
C ASN A 24 -20.87 -0.53 -12.90
N ALA A 25 -21.00 0.80 -12.94
CA ALA A 25 -21.99 1.53 -12.16
C ALA A 25 -23.43 1.10 -12.53
N SER A 26 -23.70 0.89 -13.82
CA SER A 26 -25.00 0.41 -14.30
C SER A 26 -25.31 -1.00 -13.78
N LEU A 27 -24.37 -1.94 -13.86
CA LEU A 27 -24.54 -3.30 -13.36
C LEU A 27 -24.81 -3.33 -11.85
N LEU A 28 -24.02 -2.58 -11.07
CA LEU A 28 -24.22 -2.50 -9.62
C LEU A 28 -25.56 -1.84 -9.26
N SER A 29 -25.95 -0.80 -9.99
CA SER A 29 -27.23 -0.12 -9.77
C SER A 29 -28.41 -1.03 -10.09
N LEU A 30 -28.34 -1.81 -11.18
CA LEU A 30 -29.35 -2.81 -11.53
C LEU A 30 -29.50 -3.85 -10.43
N LEU A 31 -28.40 -4.33 -9.85
CA LEU A 31 -28.45 -5.27 -8.72
C LEU A 31 -29.09 -4.63 -7.48
N GLN A 32 -28.62 -3.45 -7.06
CA GLN A 32 -29.11 -2.75 -5.87
C GLN A 32 -30.60 -2.40 -5.97
N VAL A 33 -31.01 -1.81 -7.09
CA VAL A 33 -32.40 -1.39 -7.35
C VAL A 33 -33.29 -2.61 -7.62
N GLY A 34 -32.78 -3.61 -8.34
CA GLY A 34 -33.49 -4.86 -8.60
C GLY A 34 -33.85 -5.56 -7.30
N LEU A 35 -32.90 -5.67 -6.37
CA LEU A 35 -33.15 -6.21 -5.03
C LEU A 35 -34.18 -5.37 -4.25
N CYS A 36 -34.11 -4.04 -4.32
CA CYS A 36 -35.16 -3.18 -3.75
C CYS A 36 -36.55 -3.51 -4.32
N TYR A 37 -36.67 -3.70 -5.64
CA TYR A 37 -37.96 -4.01 -6.29
C TYR A 37 -38.48 -5.40 -5.92
N VAL A 38 -37.57 -6.38 -5.78
CA VAL A 38 -37.90 -7.76 -5.39
C VAL A 38 -38.33 -7.83 -3.92
N LEU A 39 -37.67 -7.09 -3.03
CA LEU A 39 -37.84 -7.21 -1.58
C LEU A 39 -38.79 -6.18 -0.97
N ILE A 40 -38.99 -5.01 -1.59
CA ILE A 40 -39.80 -3.94 -1.02
C ILE A 40 -41.07 -3.72 -1.84
N LYS A 41 -42.21 -3.60 -1.15
CA LYS A 41 -43.50 -3.17 -1.69
C LYS A 41 -43.80 -1.76 -1.18
N LEU A 42 -44.01 -0.85 -2.12
CA LEU A 42 -44.38 0.54 -1.83
C LEU A 42 -45.84 0.77 -2.23
N LYS A 43 -46.69 1.14 -1.27
CA LYS A 43 -48.12 1.43 -1.46
C LYS A 43 -48.40 2.92 -1.26
N SER A 44 -49.24 3.50 -2.11
CA SER A 44 -49.78 4.86 -1.98
C SER A 44 -51.09 4.96 -2.79
N GLY A 45 -51.99 5.86 -2.39
CA GLY A 45 -53.19 6.22 -3.15
C GLY A 45 -52.88 7.05 -4.41
N ASP A 46 -51.72 7.72 -4.47
CA ASP A 46 -51.31 8.54 -5.61
C ASP A 46 -50.22 7.84 -6.44
N GLN A 47 -50.66 7.12 -7.47
CA GLN A 47 -49.77 6.34 -8.33
C GLN A 47 -48.85 7.19 -9.20
N LYS A 48 -49.22 8.45 -9.52
CA LYS A 48 -48.41 9.33 -10.38
C LYS A 48 -47.14 9.77 -9.65
N ASN A 49 -47.30 10.35 -8.45
CA ASN A 49 -46.17 10.77 -7.62
C ASN A 49 -45.35 9.57 -7.12
N LEU A 50 -45.97 8.39 -6.98
CA LEU A 50 -45.29 7.15 -6.68
C LEU A 50 -44.36 6.67 -7.81
N ALA A 51 -44.80 6.78 -9.06
CA ALA A 51 -43.99 6.45 -10.23
C ALA A 51 -42.78 7.39 -10.35
N VAL A 52 -42.98 8.69 -10.10
CA VAL A 52 -41.90 9.68 -10.04
C VAL A 52 -40.88 9.31 -8.95
N ALA A 53 -41.35 8.95 -7.75
CA ALA A 53 -40.46 8.54 -6.67
C ALA A 53 -39.64 7.28 -7.01
N ARG A 54 -40.24 6.29 -7.68
CA ARG A 54 -39.53 5.09 -8.14
C ARG A 54 -38.45 5.45 -9.15
N LEU A 55 -38.79 6.22 -10.19
CA LEU A 55 -37.85 6.65 -11.21
C LEU A 55 -36.69 7.45 -10.62
N CYS A 56 -36.98 8.37 -9.69
CA CYS A 56 -35.97 9.15 -8.99
C CYS A 56 -35.05 8.26 -8.14
N HIS A 57 -35.57 7.20 -7.50
CA HIS A 57 -34.73 6.26 -6.75
C HIS A 57 -33.75 5.52 -7.67
N VAL A 58 -34.20 5.02 -8.81
CA VAL A 58 -33.34 4.33 -9.81
C VAL A 58 -32.23 5.26 -10.30
N THR A 59 -32.63 6.44 -10.79
CA THR A 59 -31.73 7.40 -11.42
C THR A 59 -30.75 8.01 -10.40
N ALA A 60 -31.19 8.33 -9.18
CA ALA A 60 -30.29 8.82 -8.14
C ALA A 60 -29.25 7.79 -7.71
N THR A 61 -29.63 6.51 -7.59
CA THR A 61 -28.70 5.42 -7.27
C THR A 61 -27.66 5.27 -8.38
N TRP A 62 -28.11 5.30 -9.65
CA TRP A 62 -27.22 5.24 -10.80
C TRP A 62 -26.21 6.40 -10.83
N PHE A 63 -26.67 7.65 -10.72
CA PHE A 63 -25.78 8.82 -10.68
C PHE A 63 -24.83 8.80 -9.48
N THR A 64 -25.27 8.29 -8.33
CA THR A 64 -24.39 8.13 -7.16
C THR A 64 -23.29 7.09 -7.44
N ASN A 65 -23.61 5.97 -8.07
CA ASN A 65 -22.64 4.93 -8.43
C ASN A 65 -21.69 5.41 -9.54
N VAL A 66 -22.19 6.14 -10.55
CA VAL A 66 -21.35 6.79 -11.58
C VAL A 66 -20.38 7.80 -10.96
N SER A 67 -20.83 8.59 -9.99
CA SER A 67 -19.92 9.46 -9.24
C SER A 67 -18.82 8.66 -8.54
N MET A 68 -19.15 7.56 -7.86
CA MET A 68 -18.16 6.72 -7.16
C MET A 68 -17.18 6.02 -8.12
N THR A 69 -17.55 5.77 -9.38
CA THR A 69 -16.61 5.27 -10.41
C THR A 69 -15.76 6.37 -11.03
N CYS A 70 -16.20 7.63 -10.97
CA CYS A 70 -15.48 8.79 -11.49
C CYS A 70 -14.65 9.55 -10.45
N MET A 71 -14.88 9.37 -9.15
CA MET A 71 -14.11 10.03 -8.08
C MET A 71 -14.05 9.20 -6.81
N PHE A 72 -13.20 9.59 -5.85
CA PHE A 72 -13.16 8.95 -4.53
C PHE A 72 -14.53 9.00 -3.84
N ALA A 73 -14.88 7.94 -3.10
CA ALA A 73 -16.14 7.86 -2.38
C ALA A 73 -16.31 9.02 -1.38
N SER A 74 -15.22 9.43 -0.74
CA SER A 74 -15.18 10.61 0.14
C SER A 74 -15.51 11.92 -0.58
N SER A 75 -15.02 12.11 -1.80
CA SER A 75 -15.36 13.28 -2.64
C SER A 75 -16.82 13.26 -3.09
N THR A 76 -17.34 12.07 -3.45
CA THR A 76 -18.78 11.90 -3.74
C THR A 76 -19.61 12.28 -2.51
N PHE A 77 -19.22 11.81 -1.32
CA PHE A 77 -19.92 12.14 -0.08
C PHE A 77 -19.85 13.62 0.27
N ALA A 78 -18.70 14.29 0.02
CA ALA A 78 -18.54 15.72 0.24
C ALA A 78 -19.53 16.54 -0.59
N ILE A 79 -19.68 16.24 -1.90
CA ILE A 79 -20.67 16.91 -2.76
C ILE A 79 -22.09 16.58 -2.30
N LYS A 80 -22.33 15.33 -1.89
CA LYS A 80 -23.64 14.94 -1.38
C LYS A 80 -24.00 15.69 -0.09
N LEU A 81 -23.05 16.25 0.68
CA LEU A 81 -23.36 17.10 1.85
C LEU A 81 -24.24 18.31 1.52
N LEU A 82 -24.33 18.72 0.24
CA LEU A 82 -25.25 19.76 -0.22
C LEU A 82 -26.73 19.35 -0.24
N GLU A 83 -27.05 18.09 0.08
CA GLU A 83 -28.41 17.55 0.07
C GLU A 83 -29.44 18.42 0.83
N PRO A 84 -29.17 18.96 2.05
CA PRO A 84 -30.16 19.79 2.75
C PRO A 84 -30.50 21.10 2.04
N ILE A 85 -29.52 21.71 1.35
CA ILE A 85 -29.75 22.94 0.57
C ILE A 85 -30.63 22.61 -0.63
N THR A 86 -30.29 21.56 -1.40
CA THR A 86 -31.11 21.11 -2.54
C THR A 86 -32.52 20.68 -2.11
N SER A 87 -32.63 20.05 -0.94
CA SER A 87 -33.90 19.64 -0.34
C SER A 87 -34.75 20.82 0.10
N ALA A 88 -34.12 21.86 0.67
CA ALA A 88 -34.78 23.09 1.09
C ALA A 88 -35.35 23.84 -0.12
N VAL A 89 -34.57 23.98 -1.19
CA VAL A 89 -35.01 24.61 -2.45
C VAL A 89 -36.17 23.84 -3.07
N MET A 90 -36.06 22.51 -3.18
CA MET A 90 -37.12 21.68 -3.75
C MET A 90 -38.39 21.67 -2.90
N GLN A 91 -38.25 21.61 -1.57
CA GLN A 91 -39.38 21.71 -0.66
C GLN A 91 -40.08 23.06 -0.81
N PHE A 92 -39.34 24.17 -0.88
CA PHE A 92 -39.94 25.50 -1.10
C PHE A 92 -40.64 25.59 -2.46
N ALA A 93 -39.97 25.17 -3.54
CA ALA A 93 -40.49 25.29 -4.90
C ALA A 93 -41.75 24.44 -5.15
N ILE A 94 -41.86 23.26 -4.55
CA ILE A 94 -42.94 22.31 -4.84
C ILE A 94 -44.01 22.30 -3.73
N LEU A 95 -43.62 22.36 -2.45
CA LEU A 95 -44.57 22.32 -1.33
C LEU A 95 -45.00 23.72 -0.86
N GLY A 96 -44.36 24.79 -1.35
CA GLY A 96 -44.67 26.17 -0.96
C GLY A 96 -44.34 26.51 0.50
N THR A 97 -43.67 25.61 1.23
CA THR A 97 -43.38 25.84 2.66
C THR A 97 -42.11 26.68 2.82
N PRO A 98 -42.17 27.89 3.41
CA PRO A 98 -40.99 28.72 3.61
C PRO A 98 -40.04 28.09 4.65
N LEU A 99 -38.74 28.32 4.47
CA LEU A 99 -37.74 28.00 5.50
C LEU A 99 -37.79 29.03 6.62
N SER A 100 -37.61 28.58 7.87
CA SER A 100 -37.43 29.52 8.97
C SER A 100 -36.13 30.31 8.80
N SER A 101 -36.09 31.57 9.22
CA SER A 101 -34.91 32.43 9.12
C SER A 101 -33.68 31.83 9.82
N THR A 102 -33.91 31.11 10.90
CA THR A 102 -32.90 30.31 11.62
C THR A 102 -32.43 29.08 10.84
N ALA A 103 -33.33 28.39 10.13
CA ALA A 103 -32.94 27.29 9.24
C ALA A 103 -32.08 27.80 8.08
N ALA A 104 -32.40 28.95 7.52
CA ALA A 104 -31.64 29.58 6.44
C ALA A 104 -30.17 29.90 6.84
N ILE A 105 -29.93 30.27 8.10
CA ILE A 105 -28.57 30.51 8.63
C ILE A 105 -27.88 29.19 9.02
N SER A 106 -28.61 28.24 9.61
CA SER A 106 -28.01 26.99 10.08
C SER A 106 -27.55 26.05 8.97
N LEU A 107 -28.26 26.00 7.83
CA LEU A 107 -27.95 25.06 6.74
C LEU A 107 -26.57 25.34 6.10
N PRO A 108 -26.19 26.58 5.75
CA PRO A 108 -24.84 26.89 5.29
C PRO A 108 -23.74 26.52 6.30
N LEU A 109 -23.97 26.70 7.60
CA LEU A 109 -23.01 26.33 8.65
C LEU A 109 -22.82 24.80 8.73
N ILE A 110 -23.92 24.04 8.68
CA ILE A 110 -23.88 22.58 8.66
C ILE A 110 -23.10 22.08 7.44
N VAL A 111 -23.44 22.58 6.26
CA VAL A 111 -22.83 22.14 5.00
C VAL A 111 -21.36 22.57 4.92
N GLY A 112 -21.07 23.84 5.21
CA GLY A 112 -19.71 24.39 5.18
C GLY A 112 -18.79 23.68 6.17
N GLY A 113 -19.24 23.50 7.42
CA GLY A 113 -18.48 22.75 8.42
C GLY A 113 -18.24 21.29 8.01
N ALA A 114 -19.25 20.61 7.48
CA ALA A 114 -19.12 19.22 7.05
C ALA A 114 -18.16 19.05 5.85
N ILE A 115 -18.14 20.01 4.91
CA ILE A 115 -17.19 20.04 3.79
C ILE A 115 -15.75 20.19 4.31
N VAL A 116 -15.51 21.14 5.21
CA VAL A 116 -14.20 21.38 5.83
C VAL A 116 -13.74 20.17 6.65
N PHE A 117 -14.64 19.53 7.41
CA PHE A 117 -14.33 18.32 8.18
C PHE A 117 -13.93 17.14 7.28
N SER A 118 -14.57 17.00 6.12
CA SER A 118 -14.29 15.92 5.16
C SER A 118 -12.87 15.98 4.59
N GLY A 119 -12.24 17.16 4.57
CA GLY A 119 -10.80 17.34 4.35
C GLY A 119 -10.28 17.12 2.93
N ASN A 120 -11.14 16.89 1.94
CA ASN A 120 -10.68 16.71 0.56
C ASN A 120 -10.57 18.08 -0.13
N PRO A 121 -9.43 18.40 -0.78
CA PRO A 121 -9.37 19.52 -1.70
C PRO A 121 -10.25 19.19 -2.90
N ILE A 122 -11.25 20.05 -3.18
CA ILE A 122 -12.07 19.99 -4.40
C ILE A 122 -11.19 20.17 -5.67
N SER A 123 -9.92 20.56 -5.49
CA SER A 123 -8.91 20.79 -6.53
C SER A 123 -8.17 19.54 -7.03
N GLU A 124 -8.21 18.38 -6.36
CA GLU A 124 -7.48 17.18 -6.81
C GLU A 124 -8.24 16.31 -7.83
N THR A 125 -9.43 16.74 -8.25
CA THR A 125 -10.31 15.97 -9.14
C THR A 125 -10.31 16.52 -10.56
N ASN A 126 -9.83 15.74 -11.52
CA ASN A 126 -10.33 15.83 -12.89
C ASN A 126 -11.54 14.88 -13.02
N LEU A 127 -12.78 15.40 -13.07
CA LEU A 127 -13.87 14.98 -13.98
C LEU A 127 -15.15 15.76 -13.61
N THR A 128 -15.52 16.76 -14.42
CA THR A 128 -16.81 17.46 -14.34
C THR A 128 -18.00 16.50 -14.25
N VAL A 129 -17.91 15.34 -14.92
CA VAL A 129 -18.94 14.29 -14.93
C VAL A 129 -19.23 13.71 -13.55
N GLY A 130 -18.20 13.40 -12.75
CA GLY A 130 -18.40 12.83 -11.42
C GLY A 130 -19.06 13.84 -10.46
N MET A 131 -18.61 15.10 -10.51
CA MET A 131 -19.18 16.16 -9.68
C MET A 131 -20.62 16.45 -10.07
N ALA A 132 -20.87 16.55 -11.38
CA ALA A 132 -22.21 16.69 -11.93
C ALA A 132 -23.09 15.52 -11.52
N ALA A 133 -22.62 14.27 -11.63
CA ALA A 133 -23.37 13.09 -11.23
C ALA A 133 -23.72 13.10 -9.73
N ALA A 134 -22.78 13.44 -8.84
CA ALA A 134 -23.05 13.57 -7.41
C ALA A 134 -24.09 14.66 -7.12
N PHE A 135 -23.96 15.83 -7.76
CA PHE A 135 -24.89 16.94 -7.55
C PHE A 135 -26.28 16.66 -8.12
N ILE A 136 -26.36 16.12 -9.35
CA ILE A 136 -27.60 15.64 -9.98
C ILE A 136 -28.29 14.63 -9.07
N SER A 137 -27.54 13.72 -8.44
CA SER A 137 -28.12 12.76 -7.50
C SER A 137 -28.78 13.44 -6.29
N ASN A 138 -28.27 14.57 -5.79
CA ASN A 138 -28.90 15.32 -4.69
C ASN A 138 -30.25 15.91 -5.13
N ILE A 139 -30.28 16.52 -6.32
CA ILE A 139 -31.50 17.10 -6.89
C ILE A 139 -32.57 16.01 -7.06
N ILE A 140 -32.21 14.88 -7.65
CA ILE A 140 -33.13 13.76 -7.87
C ILE A 140 -33.60 13.16 -6.54
N LEU A 141 -32.72 13.04 -5.54
CA LEU A 141 -33.11 12.57 -4.20
C LEU A 141 -34.04 13.55 -3.48
N ALA A 142 -33.81 14.86 -3.62
CA ALA A 142 -34.69 15.88 -3.09
C ALA A 142 -36.08 15.78 -3.73
N LEU A 143 -36.15 15.66 -5.06
CA LEU A 143 -37.40 15.45 -5.79
C LEU A 143 -38.11 14.17 -5.34
N ARG A 144 -37.39 13.04 -5.24
CA ARG A 144 -37.91 11.76 -4.72
C ARG A 144 -38.57 11.95 -3.36
N ASN A 145 -37.87 12.62 -2.44
CA ASN A 145 -38.32 12.78 -1.07
C ASN A 145 -39.57 13.67 -0.99
N VAL A 146 -39.63 14.73 -1.81
CA VAL A 146 -40.81 15.60 -1.91
C VAL A 146 -41.98 14.85 -2.54
N SER A 147 -41.78 14.11 -3.64
CA SER A 147 -42.83 13.31 -4.28
C SER A 147 -43.41 12.26 -3.34
N LEU A 148 -42.57 11.59 -2.53
CA LEU A 148 -43.05 10.65 -1.51
C LEU A 148 -43.89 11.34 -0.41
N LYS A 149 -43.58 12.60 -0.09
CA LYS A 149 -44.38 13.38 0.86
C LYS A 149 -45.71 13.85 0.26
N LEU A 150 -45.72 14.26 -1.01
CA LEU A 150 -46.95 14.57 -1.74
C LEU A 150 -47.87 13.34 -1.85
N SER A 151 -47.30 12.17 -2.11
CA SER A 151 -48.02 10.89 -2.15
C SER A 151 -48.57 10.42 -0.80
N SER A 152 -48.20 11.06 0.31
CA SER A 152 -48.56 10.64 1.67
C SER A 152 -49.53 11.62 2.30
N THR A 153 -50.83 11.32 2.25
CA THR A 153 -51.87 12.11 2.91
C THR A 153 -52.24 11.48 4.27
N PRO A 154 -52.85 12.24 5.20
CA PRO A 154 -53.31 11.70 6.49
C PRO A 154 -54.34 10.55 6.34
N GLN A 155 -55.09 10.54 5.23
CA GLN A 155 -56.12 9.54 4.93
C GLN A 155 -55.58 8.33 4.16
N ALA A 156 -54.46 8.48 3.45
CA ALA A 156 -53.80 7.41 2.68
C ALA A 156 -52.27 7.55 2.79
N PRO A 157 -51.66 7.09 3.90
CA PRO A 157 -50.22 7.20 4.10
C PRO A 157 -49.45 6.33 3.10
N VAL A 158 -48.25 6.78 2.74
CA VAL A 158 -47.32 5.92 2.00
C VAL A 158 -46.82 4.83 2.93
N GLU A 159 -46.95 3.57 2.52
CA GLU A 159 -46.45 2.42 3.26
C GLU A 159 -45.33 1.72 2.49
N MET A 160 -44.18 1.53 3.15
CA MET A 160 -43.11 0.62 2.71
C MET A 160 -43.16 -0.66 3.52
N CYS A 161 -43.43 -1.78 2.86
CA CYS A 161 -43.42 -3.10 3.48
C CYS A 161 -42.36 -3.98 2.82
N VAL A 162 -41.74 -4.87 3.59
CA VAL A 162 -40.96 -5.97 3.02
C VAL A 162 -41.95 -6.97 2.42
N LYS A 163 -41.75 -7.38 1.17
CA LYS A 163 -42.56 -8.42 0.52
C LYS A 163 -42.36 -9.74 1.27
N PRO A 164 -43.41 -10.55 1.47
CA PRO A 164 -43.23 -11.89 2.00
C PRO A 164 -42.27 -12.64 1.09
N VAL A 165 -41.17 -13.14 1.66
CA VAL A 165 -40.16 -13.86 0.90
C VAL A 165 -40.77 -15.18 0.45
N ASN A 166 -40.85 -15.40 -0.86
CA ASN A 166 -41.36 -16.66 -1.40
C ASN A 166 -40.42 -17.79 -0.98
N ARG A 167 -40.94 -18.81 -0.26
CA ARG A 167 -40.15 -19.97 0.19
C ARG A 167 -39.41 -20.65 -0.97
N GLY A 168 -40.01 -20.69 -2.16
CA GLY A 168 -39.36 -21.20 -3.37
C GLY A 168 -38.17 -20.35 -3.82
N LEU A 169 -38.23 -19.02 -3.69
CA LEU A 169 -37.12 -18.13 -4.01
C LEU A 169 -35.94 -18.32 -3.03
N VAL A 170 -36.21 -18.55 -1.75
CA VAL A 170 -35.17 -18.86 -0.75
C VAL A 170 -34.47 -20.18 -1.08
N VAL A 171 -35.24 -21.21 -1.43
CA VAL A 171 -34.69 -22.52 -1.83
C VAL A 171 -33.81 -22.39 -3.08
N VAL A 172 -34.25 -21.65 -4.10
CA VAL A 172 -33.46 -21.38 -5.30
C VAL A 172 -32.17 -20.61 -4.97
N LEU A 173 -32.24 -19.58 -4.12
CA LEU A 173 -31.05 -18.81 -3.70
C LEU A 173 -30.06 -19.66 -2.89
N LEU A 174 -30.54 -20.53 -2.00
CA LEU A 174 -29.70 -21.47 -1.25
C LEU A 174 -29.07 -22.52 -2.17
N PHE A 175 -29.80 -23.02 -3.17
CA PHE A 175 -29.27 -23.93 -4.18
C PHE A 175 -28.21 -23.26 -5.04
N CYS A 176 -28.43 -22.03 -5.49
CA CYS A 176 -27.43 -21.24 -6.21
C CYS A 176 -26.19 -20.95 -5.35
N ALA A 177 -26.36 -20.61 -4.07
CA ALA A 177 -25.26 -20.39 -3.14
C ALA A 177 -24.45 -21.68 -2.92
N GLY A 178 -25.13 -22.82 -2.73
CA GLY A 178 -24.50 -24.14 -2.66
C GLY A 178 -23.76 -24.51 -3.94
N GLY A 179 -24.32 -24.19 -5.10
CA GLY A 179 -23.67 -24.38 -6.41
C GLY A 179 -22.42 -23.52 -6.58
N VAL A 180 -22.43 -22.27 -6.12
CA VAL A 180 -21.26 -21.37 -6.14
C VAL A 180 -20.17 -21.85 -5.18
N VAL A 181 -20.54 -22.28 -3.97
CA VAL A 181 -19.60 -22.87 -3.00
C VAL A 181 -19.01 -24.16 -3.55
N SER A 182 -19.82 -25.03 -4.15
CA SER A 182 -19.37 -26.26 -4.80
C SER A 182 -18.41 -25.97 -5.95
N ALA A 183 -18.77 -25.06 -6.87
CA ALA A 183 -17.91 -24.66 -7.98
C ALA A 183 -16.59 -24.00 -7.50
N TRP A 184 -16.59 -23.36 -6.33
CA TRP A 184 -15.36 -22.89 -5.69
C TRP A 184 -14.54 -24.03 -5.08
N THR A 185 -15.17 -24.98 -4.37
CA THR A 185 -14.46 -26.14 -3.78
C THR A 185 -13.81 -27.05 -4.83
N TYR A 186 -14.37 -27.09 -6.04
CA TYR A 186 -13.84 -27.86 -7.18
C TYR A 186 -13.02 -27.01 -8.16
N ASP A 187 -12.60 -25.80 -7.76
CA ASP A 187 -11.68 -24.91 -8.51
C ASP A 187 -12.18 -24.44 -9.90
N TYR A 188 -13.50 -24.49 -10.14
CA TYR A 188 -14.13 -23.95 -11.35
C TYR A 188 -14.32 -22.42 -11.31
N LEU A 189 -14.31 -21.82 -10.11
CA LEU A 189 -14.46 -20.37 -9.89
C LEU A 189 -13.23 -19.79 -9.19
N SER A 190 -12.59 -18.79 -9.82
CA SER A 190 -11.47 -18.08 -9.20
C SER A 190 -11.90 -17.31 -7.93
N GLY A 191 -11.01 -17.23 -6.94
CA GLY A 191 -11.27 -16.48 -5.70
C GLY A 191 -11.61 -14.99 -5.90
N GLN A 192 -11.12 -14.38 -7.00
CA GLN A 192 -11.47 -12.99 -7.35
C GLN A 192 -12.94 -12.83 -7.77
N VAL A 193 -13.48 -13.80 -8.52
CA VAL A 193 -14.88 -13.79 -8.94
C VAL A 193 -15.79 -14.00 -7.73
N LEU A 194 -15.42 -14.89 -6.82
CA LEU A 194 -16.14 -15.11 -5.57
C LEU A 194 -16.16 -13.86 -4.68
N TYR A 195 -15.01 -13.20 -4.51
CA TYR A 195 -14.91 -11.94 -3.76
C TYR A 195 -15.78 -10.84 -4.37
N LEU A 196 -15.76 -10.69 -5.71
CA LEU A 196 -16.59 -9.70 -6.40
C LEU A 196 -18.08 -10.01 -6.27
N ALA A 197 -18.48 -11.27 -6.41
CA ALA A 197 -19.87 -11.70 -6.26
C ALA A 197 -20.37 -11.48 -4.83
N ALA A 198 -19.58 -11.83 -3.82
CA ALA A 198 -19.90 -11.64 -2.41
C ALA A 198 -20.05 -10.14 -2.07
N THR A 199 -19.10 -9.31 -2.47
CA THR A 199 -19.13 -7.86 -2.20
C THR A 199 -20.26 -7.13 -2.93
N CYS A 200 -20.56 -7.50 -4.19
CA CYS A 200 -21.72 -6.98 -4.92
C CYS A 200 -23.04 -7.37 -4.26
N THR A 201 -23.17 -8.63 -3.81
CA THR A 201 -24.37 -9.12 -3.12
C THR A 201 -24.56 -8.38 -1.79
N LEU A 202 -23.50 -8.26 -0.99
CA LEU A 202 -23.51 -7.56 0.28
C LEU A 202 -23.86 -6.08 0.11
N SER A 203 -23.33 -5.43 -0.93
CA SER A 203 -23.69 -4.06 -1.33
C SER A 203 -25.19 -3.94 -1.65
N GLY A 204 -25.75 -4.92 -2.39
CA GLY A 204 -27.18 -5.01 -2.65
C GLY A 204 -28.03 -5.11 -1.39
N VAL A 205 -27.70 -6.05 -0.49
CA VAL A 205 -28.43 -6.25 0.78
C VAL A 205 -28.40 -4.99 1.65
N PHE A 206 -27.22 -4.39 1.85
CA PHE A 206 -27.10 -3.15 2.65
C PHE A 206 -27.79 -1.97 1.98
N HIS A 207 -27.85 -1.91 0.64
CA HIS A 207 -28.60 -0.89 -0.07
C HIS A 207 -30.11 -1.00 0.20
N VAL A 208 -30.69 -2.21 0.18
CA VAL A 208 -32.10 -2.43 0.53
C VAL A 208 -32.37 -2.06 1.98
N LEU A 209 -31.55 -2.55 2.91
CA LEU A 209 -31.69 -2.27 4.34
C LEU A 209 -31.65 -0.77 4.62
N TYR A 210 -30.65 -0.06 4.07
CA TYR A 210 -30.54 1.38 4.22
C TYR A 210 -31.73 2.11 3.60
N SER A 211 -32.16 1.72 2.40
CA SER A 211 -33.28 2.37 1.71
C SER A 211 -34.58 2.21 2.48
N TYR A 212 -34.82 1.02 3.06
CA TYR A 212 -35.97 0.74 3.92
C TYR A 212 -35.96 1.59 5.19
N VAL A 213 -34.84 1.61 5.92
CA VAL A 213 -34.73 2.41 7.16
C VAL A 213 -34.82 3.91 6.84
N SER A 214 -34.02 4.39 5.91
CA SER A 214 -33.94 5.83 5.60
C SER A 214 -35.24 6.37 5.00
N THR A 215 -35.83 5.67 4.03
CA THR A 215 -37.01 6.18 3.30
C THR A 215 -38.32 5.72 3.94
N GLY A 216 -38.40 4.45 4.35
CA GLY A 216 -39.63 3.86 4.90
C GLY A 216 -39.88 4.17 6.36
N ILE A 217 -38.84 4.34 7.18
CA ILE A 217 -39.00 4.62 8.62
C ILE A 217 -38.72 6.10 8.92
N VAL A 218 -37.57 6.60 8.48
CA VAL A 218 -37.08 7.93 8.90
C VAL A 218 -37.79 9.04 8.11
N LEU A 219 -37.70 9.06 6.77
CA LEU A 219 -38.29 10.14 5.94
C LEU A 219 -39.79 10.33 6.19
N LEU A 220 -40.56 9.24 6.30
CA LEU A 220 -42.01 9.33 6.52
C LEU A 220 -42.37 10.05 7.84
N ARG A 221 -41.47 10.07 8.83
CA ARG A 221 -41.70 10.67 10.15
C ARG A 221 -41.11 12.06 10.33
N MET A 222 -40.35 12.58 9.36
CA MET A 222 -39.74 13.92 9.45
C MET A 222 -39.95 14.75 8.18
N SER A 223 -39.60 16.03 8.25
CA SER A 223 -39.58 16.90 7.06
C SER A 223 -38.46 16.50 6.10
N VAL A 224 -38.61 16.84 4.81
CA VAL A 224 -37.60 16.51 3.78
C VAL A 224 -36.23 17.11 4.13
N VAL A 225 -36.21 18.36 4.61
CA VAL A 225 -34.96 19.00 5.07
C VAL A 225 -34.38 18.33 6.32
N SER A 226 -35.20 17.97 7.31
CA SER A 226 -34.71 17.24 8.50
C SER A 226 -34.12 15.87 8.16
N HIS A 227 -34.69 15.18 7.16
CA HIS A 227 -34.15 13.93 6.65
C HIS A 227 -32.77 14.12 6.01
N ALA A 228 -32.64 15.14 5.15
CA ALA A 228 -31.37 15.50 4.55
C ALA A 228 -30.30 15.88 5.61
N VAL A 229 -30.67 16.61 6.66
CA VAL A 229 -29.76 16.94 7.78
C VAL A 229 -29.33 15.67 8.54
N SER A 230 -30.25 14.71 8.74
CA SER A 230 -29.92 13.42 9.36
C SER A 230 -28.95 12.60 8.49
N ASN A 231 -29.06 12.70 7.17
CA ASN A 231 -28.11 12.08 6.24
C ASN A 231 -26.70 12.68 6.34
N ILE A 232 -26.55 13.95 6.73
CA ILE A 232 -25.23 14.55 7.02
C ILE A 232 -24.58 13.88 8.23
N LEU A 233 -25.32 13.70 9.33
CA LEU A 233 -24.79 13.03 10.53
C LEU A 233 -24.26 11.63 10.22
N LYS A 234 -24.99 10.85 9.41
CA LYS A 234 -24.52 9.54 8.92
C LYS A 234 -23.16 9.67 8.22
N ARG A 235 -23.00 10.66 7.33
CA ARG A 235 -21.76 10.84 6.55
C ARG A 235 -20.59 11.28 7.44
N LEU A 236 -20.84 12.13 8.43
CA LEU A 236 -19.84 12.50 9.43
C LEU A 236 -19.37 11.29 10.24
N LEU A 237 -20.28 10.39 10.62
CA LEU A 237 -19.94 9.15 11.33
C LEU A 237 -19.03 8.23 10.48
N VAL A 238 -19.33 8.10 9.19
CA VAL A 238 -18.48 7.32 8.26
C VAL A 238 -17.09 7.93 8.16
N VAL A 239 -16.99 9.25 8.05
CA VAL A 239 -15.69 9.96 8.01
C VAL A 239 -14.93 9.80 9.34
N LEU A 240 -15.63 9.86 10.48
CA LEU A 240 -15.04 9.64 11.80
C LEU A 240 -14.50 8.21 11.96
N LEU A 241 -15.25 7.19 11.52
CA LEU A 241 -14.79 5.80 11.54
C LEU A 241 -13.49 5.64 10.73
N LEU A 242 -13.37 6.30 9.57
CA LEU A 242 -12.15 6.27 8.76
C LEU A 242 -10.94 6.93 9.46
N TYR A 243 -11.17 7.94 10.31
CA TYR A 243 -10.12 8.50 11.17
C TYR A 243 -9.75 7.55 12.31
N MET A 244 -10.74 6.87 12.92
CA MET A 244 -10.50 5.93 14.04
C MET A 244 -9.78 4.65 13.61
N THR A 245 -10.03 4.14 12.40
CA THR A 245 -9.35 2.96 11.86
C THR A 245 -7.93 3.23 11.35
N GLY A 246 -7.40 4.45 11.56
CA GLY A 246 -6.07 4.87 11.10
C GLY A 246 -5.95 5.01 9.59
N SER A 247 -7.07 4.91 8.86
CA SER A 247 -7.09 5.02 7.39
C SER A 247 -6.99 6.48 6.92
N ARG A 248 -7.11 7.46 7.83
CA ARG A 248 -6.90 8.89 7.59
C ARG A 248 -6.31 9.57 8.83
N SER A 249 -5.50 10.61 8.61
CA SER A 249 -5.03 11.52 9.66
C SER A 249 -5.87 12.81 9.67
N ALA A 250 -6.27 13.28 10.85
CA ALA A 250 -7.04 14.51 11.00
C ALA A 250 -6.12 15.71 11.22
N SER A 251 -6.34 16.81 10.49
CA SER A 251 -5.64 18.07 10.73
C SER A 251 -6.45 19.01 11.65
N GLN A 252 -5.82 20.10 12.10
CA GLN A 252 -6.49 21.11 12.93
C GLN A 252 -7.68 21.78 12.20
N THR A 253 -7.61 21.92 10.87
CA THR A 253 -8.69 22.53 10.07
C THR A 253 -9.91 21.60 9.96
N ASN A 254 -9.69 20.29 9.89
CA ASN A 254 -10.77 19.31 9.92
C ASN A 254 -11.57 19.41 11.23
N PHE A 255 -10.86 19.53 12.37
CA PHE A 255 -11.49 19.69 13.68
C PHE A 255 -12.32 20.98 13.78
N LEU A 256 -11.81 22.09 13.23
CA LEU A 256 -12.55 23.34 13.14
C LEU A 256 -13.82 23.18 12.28
N GLY A 257 -13.73 22.48 11.14
CA GLY A 257 -14.89 22.14 10.31
C GLY A 257 -15.95 21.35 11.06
N LEU A 258 -15.54 20.37 11.87
CA LEU A 258 -16.45 19.58 12.70
C LEU A 258 -17.18 20.48 13.71
N LEU A 259 -16.47 21.39 14.36
CA LEU A 259 -17.03 22.31 15.34
C LEU A 259 -18.06 23.25 14.72
N VAL A 260 -17.75 23.83 13.55
CA VAL A 260 -18.69 24.66 12.77
C VAL A 260 -19.94 23.87 12.38
N CYS A 261 -19.77 22.62 11.92
CA CYS A 261 -20.90 21.76 11.58
C CYS A 261 -21.79 21.48 12.80
N MET A 262 -21.19 21.19 13.96
CA MET A 262 -21.92 20.93 15.20
C MET A 262 -22.69 22.16 15.69
N LEU A 263 -22.10 23.35 15.61
CA LEU A 263 -22.81 24.61 15.91
C LEU A 263 -24.02 24.80 14.98
N GLY A 264 -23.86 24.57 13.68
CA GLY A 264 -24.97 24.62 12.73
C GLY A 264 -26.09 23.62 13.06
N LEU A 265 -25.74 22.39 13.44
CA LEU A 265 -26.71 21.36 13.84
C LEU A 265 -27.48 21.72 15.11
N ILE A 266 -26.80 22.30 16.10
CA ILE A 266 -27.41 22.79 17.35
C ILE A 266 -28.41 23.91 17.03
N LEU A 267 -28.01 24.89 16.22
CA LEU A 267 -28.88 25.99 15.79
C LEU A 267 -30.12 25.48 15.03
N TYR A 268 -29.95 24.49 14.15
CA TYR A 268 -31.06 23.88 13.41
C TYR A 268 -32.04 23.14 14.34
N ALA A 269 -31.52 22.37 15.31
CA ALA A 269 -32.33 21.62 16.27
C ALA A 269 -33.09 22.55 17.24
N TRP A 270 -32.43 23.62 17.73
CA TRP A 270 -33.05 24.65 18.55
C TRP A 270 -34.15 25.40 17.81
N SER A 271 -33.95 25.72 16.52
CA SER A 271 -35.00 26.33 15.72
C SER A 271 -36.26 25.45 15.65
N LYS A 272 -36.12 24.14 15.48
CA LYS A 272 -37.28 23.23 15.37
C LYS A 272 -38.04 23.08 16.68
N THR A 273 -37.35 23.04 17.80
CA THR A 273 -37.96 22.99 19.14
C THR A 273 -38.66 24.31 19.51
N ALA A 274 -38.06 25.46 19.18
CA ALA A 274 -38.69 26.78 19.37
C ALA A 274 -39.94 26.99 18.50
N THR A 275 -39.93 26.50 17.25
CA THR A 275 -41.08 26.61 16.34
C THR A 275 -42.26 25.73 16.80
N GLN A 276 -41.99 24.55 17.39
CA GLN A 276 -43.03 23.69 18.00
C GLN A 276 -43.66 24.32 19.25
N SER A 277 -42.89 25.05 20.05
CA SER A 277 -43.37 25.78 21.24
C SER A 277 -44.26 26.98 20.88
N HIS A 278 -43.98 27.69 19.79
CA HIS A 278 -44.83 28.79 19.32
C HIS A 278 -46.14 28.30 18.68
N TYR A 279 -46.16 27.13 18.04
CA TYR A 279 -47.38 26.55 17.46
C TYR A 279 -48.36 26.02 18.53
N THR A 280 -47.85 25.54 19.66
CA THR A 280 -48.66 25.05 20.80
C THR A 280 -49.29 26.19 21.62
N LYS A 281 -48.80 27.42 21.49
CA LYS A 281 -49.41 28.59 22.13
C LYS A 281 -50.54 29.25 21.33
N ASN A 282 -50.73 28.90 20.04
CA ASN A 282 -51.59 29.69 19.15
C ASN A 282 -52.69 28.93 18.38
N LYS A 283 -53.12 27.73 18.82
CA LYS A 283 -54.33 27.08 18.29
C LYS A 283 -55.07 26.25 19.34
N ASN A 284 -56.02 26.90 20.01
CA ASN A 284 -57.28 26.28 20.41
C ASN A 284 -58.19 26.23 19.17
N ALA A 285 -58.05 25.20 18.33
CA ALA A 285 -59.06 24.85 17.33
C ALA A 285 -58.87 23.39 16.89
N LYS A 286 -59.95 22.62 17.09
CA LYS A 286 -60.18 21.21 16.73
C LYS A 286 -59.47 20.77 15.44
N GLU A 287 -58.62 19.75 15.56
CA GLU A 287 -58.67 18.52 14.74
C GLU A 287 -57.65 17.49 15.25
N ASN A 288 -58.10 16.25 15.38
CA ASN A 288 -57.36 15.12 15.95
C ASN A 288 -56.16 14.72 15.07
N PHE A 289 -55.00 15.35 15.28
CA PHE A 289 -53.72 14.79 14.84
C PHE A 289 -53.05 14.09 16.03
N ARG A 290 -53.38 12.81 16.25
CA ARG A 290 -52.57 11.95 17.13
C ARG A 290 -51.22 11.71 16.45
N THR A 291 -50.26 12.59 16.70
CA THR A 291 -48.84 12.25 16.50
C THR A 291 -48.51 11.10 17.45
N PRO A 292 -47.97 9.96 16.99
CA PRO A 292 -47.46 8.97 17.93
C PRO A 292 -46.28 9.63 18.67
N LEU A 293 -46.43 9.76 19.99
CA LEU A 293 -45.33 10.09 20.89
C LEU A 293 -44.19 9.12 20.61
N TRP A 294 -43.12 9.59 19.97
CA TRP A 294 -41.81 9.05 20.31
C TRP A 294 -41.52 9.49 21.74
N PRO A 295 -40.99 8.61 22.61
CA PRO A 295 -40.55 9.05 23.93
C PRO A 295 -39.51 10.14 23.66
N THR A 296 -39.84 11.38 24.02
CA THR A 296 -38.97 12.55 23.85
C THR A 296 -37.59 12.34 24.49
N ASN A 297 -37.51 11.38 25.39
CA ASN A 297 -36.29 10.89 26.03
C ASN A 297 -35.40 10.05 25.09
N GLY A 298 -35.93 9.28 24.14
CA GLY A 298 -35.12 8.40 23.27
C GLY A 298 -34.34 9.13 22.17
N VAL A 299 -34.93 10.17 21.57
CA VAL A 299 -34.22 11.03 20.60
C VAL A 299 -33.22 11.94 21.32
N LYS A 300 -33.60 12.48 22.48
CA LYS A 300 -32.66 13.22 23.34
C LYS A 300 -31.51 12.34 23.81
N LEU A 301 -31.77 11.08 24.17
CA LEU A 301 -30.76 10.11 24.60
C LEU A 301 -29.86 9.70 23.44
N ALA A 302 -30.38 9.44 22.24
CA ALA A 302 -29.55 9.17 21.06
C ALA A 302 -28.67 10.37 20.68
N PHE A 303 -29.22 11.58 20.74
CA PHE A 303 -28.47 12.81 20.48
C PHE A 303 -27.42 13.08 21.58
N LEU A 304 -27.76 12.81 22.84
CA LEU A 304 -26.86 12.90 23.98
C LEU A 304 -25.75 11.85 23.93
N ILE A 305 -26.05 10.62 23.52
CA ILE A 305 -25.06 9.54 23.32
C ILE A 305 -24.10 9.92 22.20
N VAL A 306 -24.59 10.47 21.08
CA VAL A 306 -23.72 10.96 20.00
C VAL A 306 -22.84 12.11 20.50
N ILE A 307 -23.40 13.10 21.20
CA ILE A 307 -22.62 14.20 21.80
C ILE A 307 -21.59 13.66 22.81
N LEU A 308 -21.97 12.72 23.67
CA LEU A 308 -21.09 12.09 24.66
C LEU A 308 -19.97 11.30 24.00
N LEU A 309 -20.24 10.58 22.90
CA LEU A 309 -19.21 9.88 22.11
C LEU A 309 -18.24 10.87 21.46
N PHE A 310 -18.73 11.99 20.93
CA PHE A 310 -17.88 13.04 20.35
C PHE A 310 -17.09 13.82 21.41
N VAL A 311 -17.67 14.08 22.59
CA VAL A 311 -16.99 14.69 23.73
C VAL A 311 -15.97 13.73 24.34
N ALA A 312 -16.29 12.44 24.47
CA ALA A 312 -15.36 11.41 24.90
C ALA A 312 -14.19 11.26 23.93
N PHE A 313 -14.43 11.37 22.61
CA PHE A 313 -13.38 11.43 21.61
C PHE A 313 -12.52 12.69 21.73
N GLY A 314 -13.13 13.87 21.93
CA GLY A 314 -12.42 15.12 22.19
C GLY A 314 -11.57 15.06 23.47
N ILE A 315 -12.09 14.45 24.54
CA ILE A 315 -11.39 14.24 25.81
C ILE A 315 -10.31 13.17 25.67
N ALA A 316 -10.51 12.10 24.89
CA ALA A 316 -9.49 11.09 24.60
C ALA A 316 -8.35 11.68 23.74
N PHE A 317 -8.67 12.60 22.84
CA PHE A 317 -7.70 13.35 22.03
C PHE A 317 -6.94 14.39 22.86
N LEU A 318 -7.62 15.12 23.76
CA LEU A 318 -7.00 16.03 24.74
C LEU A 318 -6.17 15.29 25.79
N LYS A 319 -6.61 14.11 26.25
CA LYS A 319 -5.82 13.20 27.08
C LYS A 319 -4.64 12.67 26.29
N GLY A 320 -4.79 12.29 25.02
CA GLY A 320 -3.66 12.00 24.13
C GLY A 320 -2.64 13.15 24.04
N PHE A 321 -3.08 14.40 24.25
CA PHE A 321 -2.21 15.58 24.34
C PHE A 321 -1.52 15.77 25.71
N THR A 322 -2.11 15.29 26.80
CA THR A 322 -1.46 15.28 28.13
C THR A 322 -0.57 14.05 28.33
N THR A 323 -0.97 12.87 27.83
CA THR A 323 -0.08 11.70 27.77
C THR A 323 1.08 11.93 26.82
N THR A 324 0.98 12.80 25.80
CA THR A 324 2.15 13.18 24.98
C THR A 324 3.09 14.15 25.66
N LYS A 325 2.73 14.82 26.75
CA LYS A 325 3.67 15.62 27.56
C LYS A 325 4.48 14.72 28.50
N GLU A 326 3.87 13.70 29.10
CA GLU A 326 4.58 12.70 29.89
C GLU A 326 5.31 11.65 29.03
N LEU A 327 4.74 11.22 27.89
CA LEU A 327 5.46 10.44 26.87
C LEU A 327 6.60 11.23 26.24
N ARG A 328 6.55 12.58 26.14
CA ARG A 328 7.70 13.38 25.70
C ARG A 328 8.83 13.44 26.73
N SER A 329 8.55 13.23 28.01
CA SER A 329 9.60 13.06 29.03
C SER A 329 10.20 11.64 29.01
N ALA A 330 9.37 10.62 28.79
CA ALA A 330 9.81 9.22 28.66
C ALA A 330 10.48 8.91 27.31
N THR A 331 10.15 9.63 26.23
CA THR A 331 10.86 9.52 24.94
C THR A 331 12.17 10.28 24.92
N ARG A 332 12.40 11.24 25.83
CA ARG A 332 13.73 11.84 25.99
C ARG A 332 14.72 10.92 26.72
N SER A 333 14.27 10.00 27.57
CA SER A 333 15.15 9.02 28.21
C SER A 333 15.45 7.81 27.32
N HIS A 334 14.58 7.46 26.36
CA HIS A 334 14.83 6.38 25.39
C HIS A 334 15.48 6.85 24.06
N GLN A 335 15.64 8.15 23.84
CA GLN A 335 16.43 8.70 22.72
C GLN A 335 17.94 8.75 22.99
N ARG A 336 18.42 8.23 24.13
CA ARG A 336 19.84 7.91 24.36
C ARG A 336 20.07 6.39 24.33
N ILE A 337 19.59 5.70 23.29
CA ILE A 337 20.34 4.54 22.82
C ILE A 337 21.42 5.10 21.92
N ILE A 338 22.56 5.36 22.55
CA ILE A 338 23.80 5.78 21.90
C ILE A 338 24.21 4.62 20.98
N LEU A 339 23.75 4.64 19.74
CA LEU A 339 24.60 4.25 18.62
C LEU A 339 25.71 5.30 18.63
N THR A 340 26.92 4.89 18.97
CA THR A 340 28.11 5.74 18.92
C THR A 340 28.13 6.50 17.59
N PRO A 341 28.08 7.86 17.60
CA PRO A 341 28.00 8.64 16.39
C PRO A 341 29.40 9.04 15.94
N SER A 342 29.74 8.67 14.71
CA SER A 342 30.66 9.48 13.87
C SER A 342 30.10 9.76 12.46
N TYR A 343 28.85 9.35 12.19
CA TYR A 343 28.16 9.60 10.91
C TYR A 343 26.73 10.08 11.19
N ASP A 344 26.33 11.21 10.60
CA ASP A 344 24.93 11.70 10.66
C ASP A 344 24.02 10.78 9.82
N THR A 345 23.52 9.72 10.45
CA THR A 345 22.67 8.70 9.82
C THR A 345 21.20 9.14 9.71
N THR A 346 20.82 10.27 10.31
CA THR A 346 19.43 10.75 10.34
C THR A 346 18.89 10.97 8.92
N ALA A 347 19.66 11.70 8.10
CA ALA A 347 19.32 11.98 6.71
C ALA A 347 19.30 10.73 5.81
N GLN A 348 20.02 9.66 6.19
CA GLN A 348 20.07 8.43 5.42
C GLN A 348 18.81 7.59 5.62
N PHE A 349 18.32 7.51 6.87
CA PHE A 349 17.07 6.81 7.16
C PHE A 349 15.84 7.54 6.60
N ASP A 350 15.91 8.86 6.51
CA ASP A 350 14.83 9.66 5.93
C ASP A 350 14.68 9.42 4.42
N ARG A 351 15.58 8.68 3.76
CA ARG A 351 15.53 8.31 2.33
C ARG A 351 15.22 6.83 2.07
N THR A 352 14.71 6.12 3.07
CA THR A 352 14.41 4.68 2.97
C THR A 352 12.94 4.42 3.30
N PHE A 353 12.14 3.99 2.31
CA PHE A 353 10.70 3.76 2.46
C PHE A 353 9.91 5.00 2.95
N THR A 354 10.37 6.19 2.59
CA THR A 354 9.75 7.49 2.91
C THR A 354 9.46 8.27 1.63
N GLN A 355 8.83 9.45 1.76
CA GLN A 355 8.62 10.36 0.63
C GLN A 355 9.94 10.85 -0.01
N GLN A 356 11.03 10.95 0.77
CA GLN A 356 12.34 11.37 0.25
C GLN A 356 13.14 10.21 -0.35
N ALA A 357 12.59 8.99 -0.40
CA ALA A 357 13.32 7.84 -0.95
C ALA A 357 13.70 8.01 -2.43
N HIS A 358 12.97 8.85 -3.15
CA HIS A 358 13.20 9.18 -4.55
C HIS A 358 14.11 10.40 -4.75
N ASP A 359 14.44 11.13 -3.68
CA ASP A 359 15.25 12.33 -3.78
C ASP A 359 16.72 11.98 -4.06
N LEU A 360 17.30 12.67 -5.04
CA LEU A 360 18.72 12.52 -5.35
C LEU A 360 19.56 12.94 -4.14
N PRO A 361 20.42 12.05 -3.59
CA PRO A 361 21.32 12.42 -2.51
C PRO A 361 22.24 13.58 -2.90
N ARG A 362 22.51 14.48 -1.96
CA ARG A 362 23.52 15.52 -2.19
C ARG A 362 24.87 14.84 -2.35
N LYS A 363 25.69 15.33 -3.27
CA LYS A 363 27.01 14.74 -3.55
C LYS A 363 27.86 14.58 -2.27
N ASN A 364 27.83 15.57 -1.39
CA ASN A 364 28.56 15.54 -0.13
C ASN A 364 28.06 14.47 0.85
N ASP A 365 26.76 14.11 0.81
CA ASP A 365 26.20 13.05 1.67
C ASP A 365 26.74 11.65 1.27
N LEU A 366 27.27 11.53 0.03
CA LEU A 366 27.81 10.28 -0.52
C LEU A 366 29.34 10.18 -0.40
N LEU A 367 30.02 11.23 0.05
CA LEU A 367 31.47 11.19 0.21
C LEU A 367 31.85 10.49 1.52
N PRO A 368 32.95 9.71 1.53
CA PRO A 368 33.43 9.10 2.75
C PRO A 368 33.98 10.14 3.71
N ASN A 369 33.77 9.92 5.01
CA ASN A 369 34.43 10.68 6.05
C ASN A 369 35.91 10.24 6.12
N ILE A 370 36.80 11.07 5.59
CA ILE A 370 38.25 10.82 5.52
C ILE A 370 39.01 11.20 6.82
N GLU A 371 38.29 11.34 7.92
CA GLU A 371 38.84 11.49 9.26
C GLU A 371 38.99 10.12 9.97
N GLY A 372 39.46 10.14 11.22
CA GLY A 372 39.62 8.94 12.03
C GLY A 372 40.52 7.89 11.39
N TYR A 373 40.04 6.64 11.33
CA TYR A 373 40.82 5.49 10.86
C TYR A 373 41.10 5.52 9.34
N LEU A 374 40.33 6.29 8.56
CA LEU A 374 40.56 6.52 7.13
C LEU A 374 41.59 7.63 6.87
N ALA A 375 41.99 8.40 7.88
CA ALA A 375 42.95 9.50 7.71
C ALA A 375 44.30 9.03 7.16
N GLN A 376 44.75 7.82 7.52
CA GLN A 376 45.97 7.20 7.00
C GLN A 376 45.92 6.93 5.49
N HIS A 377 44.72 6.84 4.90
CA HIS A 377 44.49 6.60 3.47
C HIS A 377 44.02 7.86 2.73
N ARG A 378 44.11 9.04 3.35
CA ARG A 378 43.53 10.29 2.82
C ARG A 378 43.96 10.58 1.39
N LYS A 379 45.25 10.46 1.09
CA LYS A 379 45.82 10.74 -0.23
C LYS A 379 45.25 9.79 -1.29
N ASP A 380 45.28 8.49 -1.01
CA ASP A 380 44.81 7.46 -1.93
C ASP A 380 43.29 7.55 -2.17
N ILE A 381 42.51 7.88 -1.13
CA ILE A 381 41.06 8.10 -1.25
C ILE A 381 40.79 9.33 -2.11
N HIS A 382 41.53 10.44 -1.92
CA HIS A 382 41.38 11.63 -2.75
C HIS A 382 41.65 11.34 -4.24
N GLU A 383 42.71 10.60 -4.54
CA GLU A 383 43.03 10.18 -5.91
C GLU A 383 41.94 9.26 -6.48
N PHE A 384 41.52 8.26 -5.71
CA PHE A 384 40.45 7.33 -6.09
C PHE A 384 39.12 8.04 -6.41
N LEU A 385 38.72 9.04 -5.62
CA LEU A 385 37.47 9.78 -5.84
C LEU A 385 37.47 10.61 -7.14
N GLN A 386 38.64 10.83 -7.76
CA GLN A 386 38.77 11.49 -9.06
C GLN A 386 38.83 10.51 -10.23
N GLU A 387 38.94 9.20 -9.98
CA GLU A 387 39.06 8.19 -11.03
C GLU A 387 37.76 7.97 -11.81
N ASP A 388 37.88 7.70 -13.12
CA ASP A 388 36.76 7.28 -13.95
C ASP A 388 36.51 5.77 -13.80
N LEU A 389 35.72 5.39 -12.79
CA LEU A 389 35.40 3.99 -12.48
C LEU A 389 34.74 3.23 -13.64
N TYR A 390 34.05 3.95 -14.55
CA TYR A 390 33.49 3.35 -15.76
C TYR A 390 34.57 2.89 -16.77
N LYS A 391 35.77 3.49 -16.73
CA LYS A 391 36.95 3.06 -17.51
C LYS A 391 37.84 2.11 -16.73
N ARG A 392 37.79 2.13 -15.39
CA ARG A 392 38.59 1.26 -14.51
C ARG A 392 37.72 0.44 -13.56
N PRO A 393 36.94 -0.53 -14.03
CA PRO A 393 35.97 -1.24 -13.18
C PRO A 393 36.59 -2.00 -12.00
N ASN A 394 37.82 -2.51 -12.15
CA ASN A 394 38.54 -3.18 -11.05
C ASN A 394 38.76 -2.26 -9.83
N ARG A 395 38.77 -0.94 -10.04
CA ARG A 395 38.96 0.04 -8.97
C ARG A 395 37.67 0.29 -8.18
N SER A 396 36.49 -0.14 -8.67
CA SER A 396 35.21 0.13 -8.01
C SER A 396 35.15 -0.34 -6.55
N SER A 397 35.87 -1.40 -6.18
CA SER A 397 35.91 -1.93 -4.79
C SER A 397 37.06 -1.37 -3.94
N PHE A 398 37.74 -0.30 -4.38
CA PHE A 398 38.92 0.19 -3.66
C PHE A 398 38.59 0.59 -2.23
N LEU A 399 37.49 1.31 -2.03
CA LEU A 399 37.12 1.81 -0.72
C LEU A 399 36.45 0.75 0.14
N SER A 400 35.66 -0.17 -0.44
CA SER A 400 34.94 -1.22 0.32
C SER A 400 35.85 -2.05 1.24
N SER A 401 37.09 -2.34 0.81
CA SER A 401 38.12 -3.00 1.62
C SER A 401 38.56 -2.23 2.88
N LYS A 402 38.10 -1.00 3.06
CA LYS A 402 38.46 -0.10 4.17
C LYS A 402 37.24 0.36 4.96
N LEU A 403 36.02 -0.06 4.61
CA LEU A 403 34.82 0.40 5.30
C LEU A 403 34.42 -0.61 6.36
N HIS A 404 34.28 -0.15 7.61
CA HIS A 404 34.11 -1.03 8.76
C HIS A 404 32.65 -1.14 9.20
N SER A 405 31.81 -0.17 8.83
CA SER A 405 30.40 -0.11 9.22
C SER A 405 29.44 -0.32 8.06
N ALA A 406 28.24 -0.83 8.37
CA ALA A 406 27.18 -1.00 7.40
C ALA A 406 26.73 0.31 6.72
N ALA A 407 26.77 1.42 7.47
CA ALA A 407 26.41 2.74 6.96
C ALA A 407 27.36 3.21 5.86
N GLU A 408 28.68 3.12 6.12
CA GLU A 408 29.70 3.50 5.14
C GLU A 408 29.59 2.64 3.88
N ILE A 409 29.43 1.33 4.04
CA ILE A 409 29.26 0.37 2.93
C ILE A 409 28.04 0.74 2.07
N ALA A 410 26.90 1.04 2.72
CA ALA A 410 25.68 1.38 2.00
C ALA A 410 25.81 2.70 1.23
N VAL A 411 26.43 3.72 1.83
CA VAL A 411 26.71 5.02 1.20
C VAL A 411 27.65 4.85 0.01
N GLU A 412 28.75 4.13 0.20
CA GLU A 412 29.73 3.88 -0.84
C GLU A 412 29.12 3.11 -2.02
N ALA A 413 28.28 2.11 -1.73
CA ALA A 413 27.59 1.38 -2.78
C ALA A 413 26.68 2.29 -3.61
N GLN A 414 25.92 3.19 -2.96
CA GLN A 414 25.11 4.19 -3.66
C GLN A 414 25.97 5.15 -4.48
N ARG A 415 27.11 5.62 -3.96
CA ARG A 415 28.05 6.48 -4.70
C ARG A 415 28.55 5.79 -5.96
N ILE A 416 29.02 4.55 -5.86
CA ILE A 416 29.51 3.77 -7.01
C ILE A 416 28.41 3.61 -8.06
N HIS A 417 27.16 3.36 -7.65
CA HIS A 417 26.04 3.31 -8.60
C HIS A 417 25.90 4.62 -9.39
N PHE A 418 25.98 5.79 -8.74
CA PHE A 418 25.89 7.09 -9.41
C PHE A 418 27.11 7.42 -10.28
N ASP A 419 28.32 7.04 -9.85
CA ASP A 419 29.57 7.33 -10.55
C ASP A 419 29.77 6.41 -11.77
N VAL A 420 29.32 5.16 -11.68
CA VAL A 420 29.44 4.18 -12.76
C VAL A 420 28.20 4.17 -13.64
N MET A 421 27.05 3.75 -13.11
CA MET A 421 25.83 3.58 -13.90
C MET A 421 25.14 4.92 -14.15
N GLY A 422 25.10 5.82 -13.16
CA GLY A 422 24.50 7.15 -13.31
C GLY A 422 25.17 7.96 -14.42
N LYS A 423 26.50 7.85 -14.57
CA LYS A 423 27.25 8.47 -15.68
C LYS A 423 26.81 7.95 -17.06
N VAL A 424 26.44 6.67 -17.18
CA VAL A 424 25.92 6.08 -18.42
C VAL A 424 24.47 6.53 -18.68
N LEU A 425 23.66 6.62 -17.63
CA LEU A 425 22.21 6.77 -17.73
C LEU A 425 21.71 8.22 -17.78
N ARG A 426 22.40 9.19 -17.16
CA ARG A 426 21.95 10.61 -17.06
C ARG A 426 21.69 11.32 -18.39
N LYS A 427 22.22 10.80 -19.50
CA LYS A 427 22.01 11.37 -20.84
C LYS A 427 20.67 10.98 -21.47
N PHE A 428 19.99 9.98 -20.92
CA PHE A 428 18.69 9.51 -21.38
C PHE A 428 17.58 10.22 -20.61
N LYS A 429 16.38 10.25 -21.20
CA LYS A 429 15.16 10.80 -20.58
C LYS A 429 14.19 9.71 -20.17
N TYR A 430 14.14 8.64 -20.95
CA TYR A 430 13.20 7.55 -20.81
C TYR A 430 13.92 6.21 -20.64
N ALA A 431 13.32 5.31 -19.89
CA ALA A 431 13.79 3.95 -19.69
C ALA A 431 12.67 2.92 -19.89
N MET A 432 13.02 1.76 -20.42
CA MET A 432 12.22 0.54 -20.25
C MET A 432 12.91 -0.38 -19.25
N LEU A 433 12.19 -0.86 -18.23
CA LEU A 433 12.75 -1.77 -17.22
C LEU A 433 12.18 -3.18 -17.39
N LEU A 434 12.98 -4.08 -17.95
CA LEU A 434 12.57 -5.42 -18.33
C LEU A 434 13.05 -6.47 -17.33
N ASP A 435 12.29 -7.56 -17.22
CA ASP A 435 12.60 -8.74 -16.41
C ASP A 435 12.60 -8.48 -14.89
N ILE A 436 11.81 -7.52 -14.40
CA ILE A 436 11.77 -7.22 -12.96
C ILE A 436 11.34 -8.45 -12.13
N ALA A 437 11.90 -8.59 -10.93
CA ALA A 437 11.48 -9.62 -10.00
C ALA A 437 10.30 -9.16 -9.13
N SER A 438 9.24 -9.96 -9.12
CA SER A 438 8.01 -9.76 -8.33
C SER A 438 7.47 -11.07 -7.74
N PHE A 439 8.37 -11.96 -7.29
CA PHE A 439 8.09 -13.30 -6.78
C PHE A 439 8.72 -13.52 -5.40
N GLU A 440 8.34 -14.59 -4.70
CA GLU A 440 8.55 -14.72 -3.23
C GLU A 440 10.00 -14.95 -2.76
N ASN A 441 10.98 -14.98 -3.65
CA ASN A 441 12.37 -14.80 -3.23
C ASN A 441 12.51 -13.37 -2.70
N LYS A 442 12.77 -13.13 -1.42
CA LYS A 442 12.76 -11.76 -0.87
C LYS A 442 13.91 -10.89 -1.40
N GLY A 443 14.97 -11.52 -1.92
CA GLY A 443 16.14 -10.82 -2.45
C GLY A 443 15.87 -10.09 -3.76
N ASP A 444 15.43 -10.81 -4.79
CA ASP A 444 15.32 -10.25 -6.15
C ASP A 444 14.35 -9.05 -6.24
N PRO A 445 13.18 -9.03 -5.56
CA PRO A 445 12.34 -7.85 -5.46
C PRO A 445 13.00 -6.66 -4.77
N CYS A 446 13.93 -6.86 -3.83
CA CYS A 446 14.71 -5.76 -3.27
C CYS A 446 15.69 -5.16 -4.28
N ILE A 447 16.20 -5.97 -5.23
CA ILE A 447 16.92 -5.45 -6.39
C ILE A 447 15.98 -4.57 -7.22
N THR A 448 14.76 -5.04 -7.54
CA THR A 448 13.75 -4.24 -8.27
C THR A 448 13.44 -2.92 -7.56
N VAL A 449 13.26 -2.92 -6.23
CA VAL A 449 13.03 -1.69 -5.46
C VAL A 449 14.26 -0.77 -5.54
N GLY A 450 15.46 -1.31 -5.41
CA GLY A 450 16.69 -0.55 -5.57
C GLY A 450 16.86 0.06 -6.97
N GLU A 451 16.52 -0.69 -8.02
CA GLU A 451 16.50 -0.23 -9.41
C GLU A 451 15.52 0.93 -9.58
N THR A 452 14.28 0.80 -9.11
CA THR A 452 13.28 1.87 -9.24
C THR A 452 13.66 3.12 -8.46
N TYR A 453 14.22 2.97 -7.24
CA TYR A 453 14.72 4.11 -6.46
C TYR A 453 15.87 4.81 -7.16
N PHE A 454 16.82 4.07 -7.71
CA PHE A 454 17.93 4.63 -8.46
C PHE A 454 17.46 5.42 -9.70
N LEU A 455 16.52 4.87 -10.45
CA LEU A 455 15.96 5.52 -11.64
C LEU A 455 15.18 6.79 -11.30
N ALA A 456 14.39 6.75 -10.23
CA ALA A 456 13.68 7.93 -9.72
C ALA A 456 14.66 9.04 -9.31
N ARG A 457 15.75 8.69 -8.60
CA ARG A 457 16.82 9.63 -8.20
C ARG A 457 17.55 10.24 -9.40
N LEU A 458 17.68 9.49 -10.50
CA LEU A 458 18.23 9.99 -11.76
C LEU A 458 17.21 10.81 -12.58
N LYS A 459 15.95 10.90 -12.14
CA LYS A 459 14.83 11.49 -12.88
C LYS A 459 14.63 10.84 -14.25
N LEU A 460 14.87 9.53 -14.34
CA LEU A 460 14.70 8.76 -15.57
C LEU A 460 13.31 8.12 -15.57
N GLU A 461 12.46 8.53 -16.52
CA GLU A 461 11.06 8.12 -16.55
C GLU A 461 10.92 6.69 -17.12
N ILE A 462 10.25 5.80 -16.37
CA ILE A 462 9.99 4.44 -16.82
C ILE A 462 8.75 4.43 -17.72
N VAL A 463 8.95 4.30 -19.03
CA VAL A 463 7.85 4.31 -20.02
C VAL A 463 7.24 2.93 -20.25
N TYR A 464 7.95 1.86 -19.86
CA TYR A 464 7.48 0.49 -19.96
C TYR A 464 8.21 -0.41 -18.95
N TYR A 465 7.53 -1.39 -18.40
CA TYR A 465 8.16 -2.45 -17.63
C TYR A 465 7.43 -3.79 -17.78
N CYS A 466 8.13 -4.89 -17.53
CA CYS A 466 7.54 -6.23 -17.48
C CYS A 466 8.27 -7.06 -16.41
N SER A 467 7.57 -7.97 -15.72
CA SER A 467 8.21 -8.88 -14.76
C SER A 467 8.64 -10.19 -15.42
N ALA A 468 9.60 -10.90 -14.84
CA ALA A 468 10.13 -12.17 -15.38
C ALA A 468 9.04 -13.19 -15.79
N TYR A 469 7.94 -13.26 -15.04
CA TYR A 469 6.83 -14.18 -15.32
C TYR A 469 5.74 -13.59 -16.23
N THR A 470 5.77 -12.29 -16.51
CA THR A 470 4.79 -11.59 -17.36
C THR A 470 5.40 -11.01 -18.64
N CYS A 471 6.73 -11.08 -18.79
CA CYS A 471 7.45 -10.68 -19.99
C CYS A 471 7.42 -11.78 -21.06
N SER A 472 6.20 -12.17 -21.46
CA SER A 472 5.98 -13.09 -22.58
C SER A 472 6.45 -12.47 -23.90
N GLU A 473 6.51 -13.28 -24.96
CA GLU A 473 6.81 -12.81 -26.31
C GLU A 473 5.87 -11.68 -26.76
N SER A 474 4.58 -11.75 -26.38
CA SER A 474 3.62 -10.67 -26.62
C SER A 474 3.97 -9.37 -25.90
N SER A 475 4.38 -9.45 -24.63
CA SER A 475 4.84 -8.30 -23.86
C SER A 475 6.12 -7.71 -24.47
N MET A 476 7.02 -8.56 -24.97
CA MET A 476 8.24 -8.13 -25.67
C MET A 476 7.93 -7.43 -26.99
N MET A 477 6.96 -7.92 -27.78
CA MET A 477 6.50 -7.23 -28.99
C MET A 477 5.91 -5.86 -28.67
N LYS A 478 5.06 -5.76 -27.64
CA LYS A 478 4.50 -4.47 -27.17
C LYS A 478 5.60 -3.50 -26.73
N ALA A 479 6.61 -3.99 -26.01
CA ALA A 479 7.77 -3.20 -25.61
C ALA A 479 8.54 -2.69 -26.84
N ALA A 480 8.78 -3.55 -27.83
CA ALA A 480 9.48 -3.19 -29.07
C ALA A 480 8.70 -2.15 -29.89
N GLU A 481 7.38 -2.30 -30.05
CA GLU A 481 6.54 -1.31 -30.74
C GLU A 481 6.52 0.02 -30.00
N LYS A 482 6.37 0.00 -28.67
CA LYS A 482 6.43 1.22 -27.87
C LYS A 482 7.80 1.88 -27.94
N ALA A 483 8.89 1.12 -28.03
CA ALA A 483 10.23 1.69 -28.14
C ALA A 483 10.41 2.51 -29.42
N LYS A 484 9.81 2.07 -30.54
CA LYS A 484 9.87 2.79 -31.83
C LYS A 484 9.28 4.21 -31.78
N THR A 485 8.45 4.53 -30.79
CA THR A 485 7.93 5.90 -30.62
C THR A 485 8.93 6.86 -29.97
N PHE A 486 10.11 6.39 -29.59
CA PHE A 486 11.16 7.19 -28.95
C PHE A 486 12.45 7.19 -29.78
N SER A 487 13.22 8.27 -29.69
CA SER A 487 14.56 8.34 -30.26
C SER A 487 15.52 7.38 -29.53
N THR A 488 16.39 6.71 -30.27
CA THR A 488 17.44 5.83 -29.72
C THR A 488 18.46 6.59 -28.86
N LYS A 489 18.51 7.93 -28.95
CA LYS A 489 19.34 8.79 -28.11
C LYS A 489 18.67 9.15 -26.77
N GLU A 490 17.34 9.03 -26.68
CA GLU A 490 16.56 9.45 -25.50
C GLU A 490 16.06 8.28 -24.66
N LEU A 491 15.88 7.10 -25.28
CA LEU A 491 15.44 5.86 -24.63
C LEU A 491 16.61 4.92 -24.35
N VAL A 492 16.68 4.40 -23.12
CA VAL A 492 17.56 3.30 -22.73
C VAL A 492 16.74 2.06 -22.33
N ILE A 493 17.25 0.88 -22.66
CA ILE A 493 16.66 -0.39 -22.23
C ILE A 493 17.45 -0.92 -21.04
N LEU A 494 16.75 -1.19 -19.94
CA LEU A 494 17.31 -1.68 -18.71
C LEU A 494 16.84 -3.10 -18.47
N VAL A 495 17.76 -3.98 -18.09
CA VAL A 495 17.47 -5.37 -17.76
C VAL A 495 17.81 -5.58 -16.30
N HIS A 496 16.87 -6.20 -15.57
CA HIS A 496 16.98 -6.50 -14.15
C HIS A 496 18.30 -7.18 -13.76
N GLY A 497 18.80 -6.84 -12.56
CA GLY A 497 19.97 -7.41 -11.92
C GLY A 497 19.71 -8.78 -11.29
N GLY A 498 20.63 -9.25 -10.45
CA GLY A 498 20.47 -10.50 -9.70
C GLY A 498 21.61 -11.49 -9.86
N GLY A 499 21.30 -12.79 -9.89
CA GLY A 499 22.31 -13.84 -9.97
C GLY A 499 21.89 -14.96 -10.90
N ASN A 500 21.44 -14.59 -12.10
CA ASN A 500 20.84 -15.52 -13.06
C ASN A 500 21.53 -15.56 -14.43
N VAL A 501 22.81 -15.17 -14.50
CA VAL A 501 23.63 -15.29 -15.72
C VAL A 501 24.31 -16.66 -15.75
N ALA A 502 24.19 -17.36 -16.88
CA ALA A 502 24.73 -18.70 -17.17
C ALA A 502 24.19 -19.87 -16.31
N GLY A 503 23.60 -19.58 -15.15
CA GLY A 503 23.10 -20.59 -14.21
C GLY A 503 21.66 -21.05 -14.50
N TYR A 504 20.87 -20.25 -15.23
CA TYR A 504 19.45 -20.52 -15.48
C TYR A 504 19.13 -20.28 -16.96
N ALA A 505 19.06 -21.36 -17.73
CA ALA A 505 18.91 -21.28 -19.19
C ALA A 505 17.68 -20.49 -19.65
N PHE A 506 16.57 -20.56 -18.91
CA PHE A 506 15.37 -19.78 -19.21
C PHE A 506 15.65 -18.26 -19.18
N SER A 507 16.30 -17.77 -18.12
CA SER A 507 16.65 -16.35 -17.97
C SER A 507 17.67 -15.89 -19.03
N ASP A 508 18.66 -16.72 -19.34
CA ASP A 508 19.64 -16.42 -20.38
C ASP A 508 18.99 -16.32 -21.77
N ILE A 509 18.13 -17.28 -22.13
CA ILE A 509 17.41 -17.28 -23.42
C ILE A 509 16.51 -16.04 -23.54
N HIS A 510 15.79 -15.69 -22.47
CA HIS A 510 14.97 -14.48 -22.46
C HIS A 510 15.82 -13.22 -22.67
N ARG A 511 16.97 -13.12 -22.00
CA ARG A 511 17.92 -12.00 -22.16
C ARG A 511 18.49 -11.91 -23.58
N PHE A 512 18.79 -13.04 -24.22
CA PHE A 512 19.20 -13.05 -25.64
C PHE A 512 18.11 -12.48 -26.55
N ALA A 513 16.85 -12.78 -26.26
CA ALA A 513 15.72 -12.21 -27.00
C ALA A 513 15.61 -10.69 -26.81
N ILE A 514 15.86 -10.18 -25.59
CA ILE A 514 15.94 -8.74 -25.31
C ILE A 514 17.05 -8.09 -26.15
N PHE A 515 18.26 -8.66 -26.15
CA PHE A 515 19.39 -8.11 -26.92
C PHE A 515 19.09 -8.04 -28.41
N LYS A 516 18.46 -9.09 -28.95
CA LYS A 516 18.02 -9.14 -30.35
C LYS A 516 16.95 -8.09 -30.66
N ALA A 517 15.92 -7.99 -29.83
CA ALA A 517 14.78 -7.10 -30.05
C ALA A 517 15.18 -5.61 -29.98
N PHE A 518 16.14 -5.26 -29.12
CA PHE A 518 16.53 -3.88 -28.86
C PHE A 518 17.95 -3.52 -29.33
N ARG A 519 18.47 -4.21 -30.36
CA ARG A 519 19.84 -4.00 -30.89
C ARG A 519 20.20 -2.56 -31.27
N ASN A 520 19.20 -1.72 -31.60
CA ASN A 520 19.40 -0.32 -31.99
C ASN A 520 19.43 0.65 -30.80
N TYR A 521 19.03 0.20 -29.61
CA TYR A 521 19.01 1.01 -28.39
C TYR A 521 20.21 0.66 -27.52
N LYS A 522 20.64 1.59 -26.67
CA LYS A 522 21.60 1.24 -25.62
C LYS A 522 20.90 0.38 -24.56
N ILE A 523 21.56 -0.70 -24.19
CA ILE A 523 21.08 -1.65 -23.20
C ILE A 523 22.04 -1.62 -22.00
N LEU A 524 21.50 -1.49 -20.79
CA LEU A 524 22.25 -1.68 -19.56
C LEU A 524 21.64 -2.85 -18.79
N VAL A 525 22.44 -3.87 -18.50
CA VAL A 525 22.05 -4.94 -17.59
C VAL A 525 22.54 -4.56 -16.21
N PHE A 526 21.63 -4.42 -15.25
CA PHE A 526 21.94 -4.11 -13.86
C PHE A 526 22.86 -5.18 -13.24
N PRO A 527 23.53 -4.88 -12.10
CA PRO A 527 24.46 -5.76 -11.43
C PRO A 527 24.02 -7.23 -11.34
N GLN A 528 24.80 -8.13 -11.96
CA GLN A 528 24.54 -9.57 -12.03
C GLN A 528 25.72 -10.39 -11.49
N SER A 529 25.42 -11.55 -10.90
CA SER A 529 26.42 -12.62 -10.71
C SER A 529 26.34 -13.65 -11.84
N ILE A 530 27.49 -14.18 -12.23
CA ILE A 530 27.61 -15.35 -13.09
C ILE A 530 27.66 -16.59 -12.23
N TRP A 531 26.82 -17.59 -12.55
CA TRP A 531 26.88 -18.89 -11.90
C TRP A 531 27.07 -19.98 -12.94
N VAL A 532 28.25 -20.61 -12.92
CA VAL A 532 28.55 -21.77 -13.77
C VAL A 532 28.23 -23.04 -13.00
N ARG A 533 27.19 -23.75 -13.42
CA ARG A 533 26.73 -24.97 -12.73
C ARG A 533 27.86 -26.01 -12.72
N TYR A 534 28.23 -26.48 -11.53
CA TYR A 534 29.34 -27.41 -11.29
C TYR A 534 30.70 -26.95 -11.87
N TRP A 535 30.90 -25.65 -12.09
CA TRP A 535 32.12 -25.12 -12.72
C TRP A 535 32.44 -25.75 -14.09
N ASN A 536 31.41 -26.25 -14.79
CA ASN A 536 31.56 -26.86 -16.10
C ASN A 536 31.45 -25.81 -17.22
N PHE A 537 32.58 -25.22 -17.59
CA PHE A 537 32.69 -24.24 -18.67
C PHE A 537 32.52 -24.86 -20.08
N GLU A 538 32.60 -26.19 -20.18
CA GLU A 538 32.35 -26.93 -21.43
C GLU A 538 30.87 -27.28 -21.63
N HIS A 539 30.01 -26.97 -20.66
CA HIS A 539 28.58 -27.25 -20.76
C HIS A 539 27.96 -26.53 -21.98
N PRO A 540 27.11 -27.18 -22.80
CA PRO A 540 26.56 -26.59 -24.02
C PRO A 540 25.83 -25.26 -23.81
N HIS A 541 25.10 -25.14 -22.69
CA HIS A 541 24.45 -23.88 -22.30
C HIS A 541 25.45 -22.75 -22.03
N PHE A 542 26.58 -23.04 -21.38
CA PHE A 542 27.62 -22.03 -21.12
C PHE A 542 28.28 -21.58 -22.41
N LYS A 543 28.60 -22.51 -23.33
CA LYS A 543 29.10 -22.16 -24.68
C LYS A 543 28.10 -21.29 -25.46
N ARG A 544 26.80 -21.51 -25.30
CA ARG A 544 25.76 -20.62 -25.84
C ARG A 544 25.83 -19.23 -25.19
N CYS A 545 25.98 -19.14 -23.87
CA CYS A 545 26.15 -17.88 -23.16
C CYS A 545 27.36 -17.09 -23.67
N ILE A 546 28.51 -17.76 -23.91
CA ILE A 546 29.70 -17.13 -24.51
C ILE A 546 29.34 -16.41 -25.81
N LYS A 547 28.69 -17.13 -26.74
CA LYS A 547 28.32 -16.60 -28.05
C LYS A 547 27.40 -15.37 -27.98
N TYR A 548 26.43 -15.37 -27.07
CA TYR A 548 25.43 -14.30 -27.00
C TYR A 548 25.81 -13.14 -26.08
N TYR A 549 26.70 -13.36 -25.10
CA TYR A 549 27.15 -12.31 -24.19
C TYR A 549 28.43 -11.60 -24.64
N CYS A 550 29.25 -12.19 -25.51
CA CYS A 550 30.52 -11.59 -25.90
C CYS A 550 30.41 -10.29 -26.70
N CYS A 551 29.42 -10.19 -27.60
CA CYS A 551 29.62 -9.43 -28.82
C CYS A 551 28.50 -8.43 -29.14
N ASN A 552 28.03 -7.67 -28.14
CA ASN A 552 26.98 -6.67 -28.31
C ASN A 552 27.49 -5.25 -27.97
N GLU A 553 27.85 -4.46 -28.98
CA GLU A 553 28.39 -3.08 -28.82
C GLU A 553 27.43 -2.09 -28.14
N ASN A 554 26.14 -2.38 -28.19
CA ASN A 554 25.10 -1.56 -27.56
C ASN A 554 24.83 -1.95 -26.09
N VAL A 555 25.42 -3.05 -25.59
CA VAL A 555 25.19 -3.56 -24.25
C VAL A 555 26.34 -3.17 -23.30
N THR A 556 25.98 -2.58 -22.17
CA THR A 556 26.82 -2.48 -20.98
C THR A 556 26.28 -3.45 -19.93
N PHE A 557 27.10 -4.43 -19.54
CA PHE A 557 26.73 -5.46 -18.58
C PHE A 557 27.46 -5.19 -17.26
N VAL A 558 26.70 -5.00 -16.18
CA VAL A 558 27.26 -4.74 -14.85
C VAL A 558 27.39 -6.05 -14.09
N MET A 559 28.61 -6.39 -13.68
CA MET A 559 28.88 -7.50 -12.79
C MET A 559 28.84 -6.99 -11.35
N ARG A 560 28.31 -7.81 -10.44
CA ARG A 560 28.14 -7.39 -9.04
C ARG A 560 29.22 -7.87 -8.09
N ASP A 561 30.21 -8.62 -8.56
CA ASP A 561 31.32 -9.14 -7.76
C ASP A 561 32.54 -9.41 -8.66
N HIS A 562 33.73 -9.43 -8.08
CA HIS A 562 34.99 -9.60 -8.82
C HIS A 562 35.13 -10.96 -9.48
N LEU A 563 34.59 -12.02 -8.87
CA LEU A 563 34.59 -13.35 -9.45
C LEU A 563 33.80 -13.38 -10.76
N SER A 564 32.55 -12.88 -10.73
CA SER A 564 31.71 -12.73 -11.92
C SER A 564 32.34 -11.81 -12.95
N TYR A 565 32.98 -10.71 -12.52
CA TYR A 565 33.70 -9.82 -13.42
C TYR A 565 34.88 -10.49 -14.13
N SER A 566 35.63 -11.31 -13.41
CA SER A 566 36.77 -12.05 -13.95
C SER A 566 36.31 -13.10 -14.95
N ILE A 567 35.27 -13.88 -14.61
CA ILE A 567 34.66 -14.86 -15.52
C ILE A 567 34.11 -14.18 -16.78
N ALA A 568 33.40 -13.05 -16.63
CA ALA A 568 32.88 -12.31 -17.78
C ALA A 568 34.01 -11.85 -18.70
N LYS A 569 35.10 -11.35 -18.12
CA LYS A 569 36.27 -10.91 -18.87
C LYS A 569 36.99 -12.04 -19.58
N GLU A 570 37.08 -13.22 -18.98
CA GLU A 570 37.80 -14.38 -19.53
C GLU A 570 36.99 -15.17 -20.56
N TYR A 571 35.66 -15.21 -20.43
CA TYR A 571 34.84 -16.07 -21.31
C TYR A 571 33.99 -15.28 -22.30
N PHE A 572 33.59 -14.05 -21.98
CA PHE A 572 32.73 -13.24 -22.84
C PHE A 572 33.53 -12.17 -23.60
N HIS A 573 34.67 -12.57 -24.18
CA HIS A 573 35.54 -11.69 -24.95
C HIS A 573 34.88 -11.19 -26.23
N GLY A 574 34.70 -9.88 -26.35
CA GLY A 574 34.20 -9.26 -27.57
C GLY A 574 33.81 -7.81 -27.35
N ALA A 575 32.78 -7.37 -28.08
CA ALA A 575 32.33 -6.00 -28.11
C ALA A 575 31.41 -5.59 -26.93
N THR A 576 30.86 -6.54 -26.17
CA THR A 576 30.05 -6.23 -25.00
C THR A 576 30.92 -5.62 -23.91
N LYS A 577 30.50 -4.48 -23.35
CA LYS A 577 31.25 -3.83 -22.28
C LYS A 577 30.85 -4.39 -20.92
N PHE A 578 31.81 -4.92 -20.18
CA PHE A 578 31.61 -5.35 -18.78
C PHE A 578 32.17 -4.31 -17.79
N ILE A 579 31.38 -3.96 -16.79
CA ILE A 579 31.75 -3.06 -15.69
C ILE A 579 31.39 -3.68 -14.33
N LEU A 580 31.80 -3.06 -13.24
CA LEU A 580 31.68 -3.58 -11.88
C LEU A 580 31.04 -2.52 -10.98
N ALA A 581 29.94 -2.90 -10.31
CA ALA A 581 29.28 -2.08 -9.30
C ALA A 581 28.54 -3.00 -8.30
N PRO A 582 28.24 -2.55 -7.07
CA PRO A 582 27.50 -3.35 -6.08
C PRO A 582 26.10 -3.73 -6.53
N ASP A 583 25.43 -4.58 -5.75
CA ASP A 583 24.05 -4.97 -5.99
C ASP A 583 23.07 -3.80 -5.82
N MET A 584 22.04 -3.73 -6.68
CA MET A 584 21.08 -2.63 -6.66
C MET A 584 20.26 -2.54 -5.38
N ALA A 585 20.12 -3.63 -4.60
CA ALA A 585 19.43 -3.59 -3.32
C ALA A 585 20.00 -2.55 -2.34
N PHE A 586 21.28 -2.15 -2.47
CA PHE A 586 21.87 -1.06 -1.68
C PHE A 586 21.25 0.32 -1.95
N GLN A 587 20.54 0.51 -3.07
CA GLN A 587 19.79 1.73 -3.33
C GLN A 587 18.55 1.88 -2.44
N VAL A 588 18.09 0.81 -1.79
CA VAL A 588 17.08 0.91 -0.72
C VAL A 588 17.58 1.83 0.40
N GLY A 589 18.88 1.76 0.73
CA GLY A 589 19.48 2.53 1.82
C GLY A 589 19.38 1.83 3.18
N LEU A 590 19.91 2.47 4.22
CA LEU A 590 19.82 1.95 5.58
C LEU A 590 18.37 1.90 6.04
N VAL A 591 17.98 0.78 6.65
CA VAL A 591 16.62 0.55 7.15
C VAL A 591 16.65 0.59 8.67
N LYS A 592 15.84 1.46 9.29
CA LYS A 592 15.65 1.44 10.75
C LYS A 592 14.96 0.15 11.15
N ARG A 593 15.41 -0.46 12.25
CA ARG A 593 14.64 -1.53 12.86
C ARG A 593 13.38 -0.96 13.49
N PHE A 594 12.22 -1.45 13.08
CA PHE A 594 10.91 -0.99 13.54
C PHE A 594 10.18 -2.06 14.36
N MET A 595 10.72 -3.27 14.47
CA MET A 595 10.18 -4.34 15.30
C MET A 595 11.21 -4.86 16.30
N SER A 596 10.72 -5.27 17.48
CA SER A 596 11.55 -5.98 18.45
C SER A 596 11.77 -7.43 18.00
N PRO A 597 12.98 -7.98 18.15
CA PRO A 597 13.28 -9.34 17.75
C PRO A 597 12.56 -10.37 18.63
N VAL A 598 12.19 -11.50 18.04
CA VAL A 598 11.51 -12.63 18.68
C VAL A 598 12.47 -13.77 18.99
N PHE A 599 13.58 -13.85 18.26
CA PHE A 599 14.61 -14.87 18.38
C PHE A 599 15.97 -14.22 18.66
N ASP A 600 16.83 -14.93 19.38
CA ASP A 600 18.22 -14.52 19.52
C ASP A 600 18.95 -14.71 18.20
N ILE A 601 18.73 -15.86 17.56
CA ILE A 601 19.34 -16.21 16.29
C ILE A 601 18.25 -16.60 15.29
N MET A 602 18.24 -15.93 14.15
CA MET A 602 17.42 -16.29 12.99
C MET A 602 18.33 -16.90 11.92
N TRP A 603 18.16 -18.18 11.64
CA TRP A 603 18.90 -18.88 10.59
C TRP A 603 18.02 -19.03 9.35
N ILE A 604 18.38 -18.28 8.31
CA ILE A 604 17.71 -18.34 7.02
C ILE A 604 18.45 -19.37 6.17
N ARG A 605 17.84 -20.54 6.03
CA ARG A 605 18.42 -21.67 5.32
C ARG A 605 17.71 -21.88 4.00
N ARG A 606 18.46 -22.06 2.91
CA ARG A 606 17.90 -22.43 1.60
C ARG A 606 17.40 -23.87 1.61
N ALA A 607 16.22 -24.07 1.03
CA ALA A 607 15.68 -25.39 0.72
C ALA A 607 15.86 -25.82 -0.76
N ASP A 608 16.38 -24.94 -1.62
CA ASP A 608 16.51 -25.16 -3.06
C ASP A 608 17.92 -25.67 -3.48
N GLY A 609 18.11 -25.91 -4.78
CA GLY A 609 19.36 -26.48 -5.33
C GLY A 609 20.63 -25.63 -5.14
N GLU A 610 20.51 -24.36 -4.75
CA GLU A 610 21.66 -23.52 -4.39
C GLU A 610 22.14 -23.78 -2.95
N THR A 611 21.40 -24.56 -2.16
CA THR A 611 21.81 -24.93 -0.80
C THR A 611 23.21 -25.56 -0.79
N PRO A 612 24.08 -25.18 0.16
CA PRO A 612 25.39 -25.83 0.34
C PRO A 612 25.30 -27.29 0.76
N GLY A 613 24.12 -27.78 1.16
CA GLY A 613 23.87 -29.21 1.39
C GLY A 613 24.18 -29.70 2.81
N TYR A 614 24.32 -28.81 3.79
CA TYR A 614 24.31 -29.22 5.18
C TYR A 614 22.89 -29.63 5.59
N ASN A 615 22.77 -30.81 6.20
CA ASN A 615 21.48 -31.41 6.57
C ASN A 615 21.14 -31.22 8.05
N GLU A 616 22.16 -31.29 8.89
CA GLU A 616 22.03 -31.17 10.35
C GLU A 616 22.16 -29.71 10.79
N ILE A 617 21.27 -29.31 11.69
CA ILE A 617 21.32 -28.01 12.37
C ILE A 617 21.84 -28.28 13.78
N PRO A 618 22.97 -27.67 14.18
CA PRO A 618 23.49 -27.82 15.53
C PRO A 618 22.49 -27.27 16.56
N SER A 619 22.37 -27.92 17.70
CA SER A 619 21.51 -27.47 18.80
C SER A 619 22.07 -26.18 19.44
N PRO A 620 21.22 -25.16 19.70
CA PRO A 620 21.66 -23.95 20.38
C PRO A 620 22.04 -24.23 21.84
N PRO A 621 22.99 -23.46 22.42
CA PRO A 621 23.23 -23.48 23.87
C PRO A 621 21.98 -23.14 24.69
N SER A 622 21.93 -23.58 25.94
CA SER A 622 20.82 -23.30 26.86
C SER A 622 20.54 -21.79 26.96
N GLY A 623 19.26 -21.40 26.86
CA GLY A 623 18.82 -20.00 26.95
C GLY A 623 18.82 -19.23 25.61
N ILE A 624 19.43 -19.77 24.56
CA ILE A 624 19.43 -19.17 23.22
C ILE A 624 18.24 -19.68 22.41
N ARG A 625 17.39 -18.77 21.94
CA ARG A 625 16.27 -19.11 21.06
C ARG A 625 16.68 -19.01 19.60
N LEU A 626 16.83 -20.17 18.96
CA LEU A 626 17.13 -20.32 17.53
C LEU A 626 15.85 -20.59 16.73
N HIS A 627 15.66 -19.89 15.61
CA HIS A 627 14.66 -20.24 14.61
C HIS A 627 15.30 -20.48 13.25
N VAL A 628 15.00 -21.63 12.64
CA VAL A 628 15.53 -22.00 11.33
C VAL A 628 14.37 -22.12 10.35
N SER A 629 14.39 -21.33 9.28
CA SER A 629 13.42 -21.46 8.19
C SER A 629 13.92 -20.88 6.88
N ASP A 630 13.18 -21.16 5.79
CA ASP A 630 13.37 -20.48 4.52
C ASP A 630 12.30 -19.40 4.35
N TRP A 631 12.72 -18.21 3.92
CA TRP A 631 11.84 -17.06 3.73
C TRP A 631 10.84 -17.22 2.56
N TRP A 632 10.99 -18.25 1.73
CA TRP A 632 10.03 -18.59 0.68
C TRP A 632 8.67 -19.00 1.26
N LYS A 633 8.68 -19.59 2.46
CA LYS A 633 7.46 -19.96 3.20
C LYS A 633 6.77 -18.76 3.84
N TRP A 634 7.48 -17.64 4.00
CA TRP A 634 6.94 -16.40 4.51
C TRP A 634 6.24 -15.62 3.39
N ARG A 635 4.96 -15.89 3.18
CA ARG A 635 4.19 -15.34 2.05
C ARG A 635 3.89 -13.87 2.23
N THR A 636 3.88 -13.15 1.11
CA THR A 636 3.55 -11.73 1.06
C THR A 636 2.12 -11.56 0.53
N PRO A 637 1.33 -10.62 1.07
CA PRO A 637 0.03 -10.29 0.49
C PRO A 637 0.13 -9.94 -1.00
N GLY A 638 -0.96 -10.19 -1.74
CA GLY A 638 -1.06 -9.82 -3.14
C GLY A 638 -0.98 -8.30 -3.36
N ALA A 639 -0.63 -7.89 -4.58
CA ALA A 639 -0.64 -6.49 -4.98
C ALA A 639 -1.26 -6.32 -6.39
N PRO A 640 -1.86 -5.16 -6.68
CA PRO A 640 -2.43 -4.79 -7.98
C PRO A 640 -1.50 -4.96 -9.18
N ASN A 641 -0.20 -4.67 -9.03
CA ASN A 641 0.77 -4.75 -10.11
C ASN A 641 2.13 -5.30 -9.62
N SER A 642 3.01 -5.67 -10.55
CA SER A 642 4.29 -6.34 -10.24
C SER A 642 5.31 -5.45 -9.54
N LEU A 643 5.31 -4.13 -9.76
CA LEU A 643 6.20 -3.21 -9.05
C LEU A 643 5.77 -3.04 -7.59
N GLU A 644 4.47 -2.85 -7.36
CA GLU A 644 3.90 -2.81 -6.01
C GLU A 644 4.12 -4.14 -5.28
N LYS A 645 3.92 -5.26 -5.99
CA LYS A 645 4.22 -6.60 -5.45
C LYS A 645 5.69 -6.73 -5.07
N ALA A 646 6.60 -6.24 -5.91
CA ALA A 646 8.02 -6.27 -5.61
C ALA A 646 8.36 -5.45 -4.35
N HIS A 647 7.72 -4.28 -4.21
CA HIS A 647 7.85 -3.45 -3.03
C HIS A 647 7.40 -4.16 -1.75
N TYR A 648 6.20 -4.75 -1.75
CA TYR A 648 5.69 -5.51 -0.60
C TYR A 648 6.59 -6.69 -0.24
N ILE A 649 7.05 -7.44 -1.25
CA ILE A 649 7.90 -8.61 -1.01
C ILE A 649 9.25 -8.15 -0.42
N CYS A 650 9.83 -7.07 -0.92
CA CYS A 650 11.07 -6.53 -0.38
C CYS A 650 10.92 -6.10 1.10
N THR A 651 9.89 -5.29 1.40
CA THR A 651 9.60 -4.87 2.78
C THR A 651 9.35 -6.07 3.70
N ASN A 652 8.66 -7.10 3.19
CA ASN A 652 8.44 -8.35 3.92
C ASN A 652 9.74 -9.14 4.18
N GLY A 653 10.75 -9.02 3.31
CA GLY A 653 12.10 -9.50 3.56
C GLY A 653 12.74 -8.83 4.78
N PHE A 654 12.66 -7.50 4.87
CA PHE A 654 13.15 -6.75 6.03
C PHE A 654 12.39 -7.10 7.32
N PHE A 655 11.07 -7.29 7.26
CA PHE A 655 10.26 -7.77 8.39
C PHE A 655 10.74 -9.15 8.86
N TYR A 656 10.97 -10.07 7.92
CA TYR A 656 11.40 -11.43 8.23
C TYR A 656 12.74 -11.48 8.98
N LEU A 657 13.71 -10.66 8.56
CA LEU A 657 15.04 -10.58 9.17
C LEU A 657 15.03 -10.01 10.58
N GLN A 658 14.26 -8.95 10.82
CA GLN A 658 14.24 -8.25 12.10
C GLN A 658 13.72 -9.09 13.28
N ARG A 659 13.13 -10.26 13.00
CA ARG A 659 12.75 -11.24 14.02
C ARG A 659 13.97 -11.80 14.77
N GLY A 660 15.19 -11.72 14.23
CA GLY A 660 16.42 -12.15 14.88
C GLY A 660 17.25 -11.00 15.45
N ARG A 661 17.90 -11.21 16.60
CA ARG A 661 18.95 -10.31 17.10
C ARG A 661 20.23 -10.43 16.26
N VAL A 662 20.57 -11.67 15.87
CA VAL A 662 21.66 -12.05 14.96
C VAL A 662 21.11 -12.94 13.84
N ILE A 663 21.67 -12.85 12.63
CA ILE A 663 21.26 -13.67 11.48
C ILE A 663 22.35 -14.68 11.11
N ILE A 664 21.96 -15.89 10.72
CA ILE A 664 22.81 -16.81 9.95
C ILE A 664 22.16 -16.96 8.58
N SER A 665 22.92 -16.84 7.48
CA SER A 665 22.33 -16.96 6.15
C SER A 665 23.28 -17.58 5.11
N ASP A 666 22.70 -18.45 4.29
CA ASP A 666 23.25 -18.96 3.03
C ASP A 666 22.60 -18.30 1.80
N ARG A 667 21.94 -17.16 2.00
CA ARG A 667 21.37 -16.31 0.95
C ARG A 667 22.16 -15.01 0.85
N LEU A 668 22.63 -14.66 -0.35
CA LEU A 668 23.31 -13.38 -0.57
C LEU A 668 22.45 -12.17 -0.17
N HIS A 669 21.15 -12.19 -0.44
CA HIS A 669 20.30 -11.10 0.01
C HIS A 669 19.98 -11.16 1.52
N GLY A 670 20.17 -12.31 2.18
CA GLY A 670 20.23 -12.35 3.63
C GLY A 670 21.38 -11.49 4.17
N HIS A 671 22.56 -11.59 3.54
CA HIS A 671 23.72 -10.74 3.82
C HIS A 671 23.44 -9.25 3.57
N ILE A 672 23.01 -8.90 2.36
CA ILE A 672 22.81 -7.50 1.95
C ILE A 672 21.75 -6.82 2.81
N LEU A 673 20.59 -7.45 2.99
CA LEU A 673 19.50 -6.85 3.76
C LEU A 673 19.82 -6.79 5.26
N ALA A 674 20.55 -7.78 5.81
CA ALA A 674 21.06 -7.70 7.19
C ALA A 674 22.08 -6.57 7.36
N THR A 675 22.92 -6.32 6.35
CA THR A 675 23.81 -5.15 6.31
C THR A 675 23.01 -3.85 6.33
N LEU A 676 21.99 -3.70 5.48
CA LEU A 676 21.15 -2.49 5.45
C LEU A 676 20.35 -2.26 6.75
N LEU A 677 20.01 -3.32 7.48
CA LEU A 677 19.38 -3.26 8.81
C LEU A 677 20.39 -3.11 9.97
N ASN A 678 21.68 -3.10 9.68
CA ASN A 678 22.77 -3.17 10.63
C ASN A 678 22.56 -4.30 11.67
N ILE A 679 22.25 -5.51 11.19
CA ILE A 679 22.15 -6.72 12.02
C ILE A 679 23.46 -7.48 11.94
N PRO A 680 24.13 -7.79 13.07
CA PRO A 680 25.27 -8.70 13.06
C PRO A 680 24.86 -10.05 12.47
N HIS A 681 25.70 -10.63 11.62
CA HIS A 681 25.32 -11.85 10.93
C HIS A 681 26.49 -12.74 10.48
N VAL A 682 26.21 -14.03 10.35
CA VAL A 682 27.14 -15.05 9.87
C VAL A 682 26.70 -15.53 8.49
N LEU A 683 27.64 -15.60 7.57
CA LEU A 683 27.45 -16.10 6.22
C LEU A 683 27.89 -17.55 6.12
N ILE A 684 27.09 -18.37 5.45
CA ILE A 684 27.49 -19.69 4.99
C ILE A 684 27.53 -19.66 3.47
N ASP A 685 28.69 -19.97 2.89
CA ASP A 685 28.82 -19.88 1.44
C ASP A 685 27.95 -20.92 0.73
N ASN A 686 27.44 -20.57 -0.44
CA ASN A 686 26.57 -21.44 -1.22
C ASN A 686 27.37 -22.21 -2.28
N LYS A 687 26.72 -23.16 -2.98
CA LYS A 687 27.38 -23.95 -4.06
C LYS A 687 27.93 -23.11 -5.20
N ALA A 688 27.46 -21.87 -5.33
CA ALA A 688 27.86 -20.94 -6.38
C ALA A 688 28.95 -19.97 -5.91
N HIS A 689 29.41 -20.07 -4.66
CA HIS A 689 30.34 -19.14 -4.02
C HIS A 689 29.91 -17.67 -4.09
N LYS A 690 28.59 -17.42 -4.18
CA LYS A 690 28.04 -16.07 -4.34
C LYS A 690 28.27 -15.21 -3.10
N LEU A 691 28.24 -15.81 -1.91
CA LEU A 691 28.36 -15.06 -0.66
C LEU A 691 29.81 -14.66 -0.43
N SER A 692 30.76 -15.59 -0.59
CA SER A 692 32.19 -15.27 -0.47
C SER A 692 32.67 -14.30 -1.54
N ALA A 693 32.24 -14.48 -2.81
CA ALA A 693 32.58 -13.57 -3.90
C ALA A 693 32.06 -12.14 -3.67
N TYR A 694 30.82 -12.00 -3.24
CA TYR A 694 30.27 -10.68 -2.93
C TYR A 694 30.93 -10.06 -1.69
N HIS A 695 31.10 -10.86 -0.63
CA HIS A 695 31.70 -10.42 0.62
C HIS A 695 33.12 -9.89 0.42
N SER A 696 33.98 -10.67 -0.25
CA SER A 696 35.34 -10.26 -0.61
C SER A 696 35.39 -9.01 -1.49
N SER A 697 34.38 -8.78 -2.33
CA SER A 697 34.32 -7.61 -3.20
C SER A 697 33.89 -6.34 -2.45
N TRP A 698 32.92 -6.44 -1.56
CA TRP A 698 32.20 -5.25 -1.07
C TRP A 698 32.13 -5.10 0.44
N THR A 699 32.27 -6.16 1.23
CA THR A 699 31.98 -6.13 2.67
C THR A 699 33.04 -6.84 3.51
N ALA A 700 34.23 -7.10 2.96
CA ALA A 700 35.29 -7.86 3.60
C ALA A 700 35.73 -7.32 4.97
N SER A 701 35.65 -6.00 5.15
CA SER A 701 36.09 -5.30 6.37
C SER A 701 34.95 -4.96 7.33
N LEU A 702 33.73 -5.42 7.05
CA LEU A 702 32.55 -5.15 7.86
C LEU A 702 32.65 -5.89 9.21
N GLU A 703 32.73 -5.15 10.31
CA GLU A 703 33.07 -5.69 11.64
C GLU A 703 32.00 -6.58 12.29
N ASN A 704 30.77 -6.51 11.80
CA ASN A 704 29.63 -7.27 12.31
C ASN A 704 29.23 -8.43 11.37
N THR A 705 30.08 -8.78 10.41
CA THR A 705 29.88 -9.92 9.51
C THR A 705 31.05 -10.88 9.60
N VAL A 706 30.75 -12.16 9.62
CA VAL A 706 31.74 -13.24 9.53
C VAL A 706 31.27 -14.31 8.56
N ILE A 707 32.19 -15.02 7.91
CA ILE A 707 31.88 -16.08 6.97
C ILE A 707 32.50 -17.41 7.40
N THR A 708 31.78 -18.51 7.22
CA THR A 708 32.28 -19.86 7.45
C THR A 708 31.58 -20.86 6.54
N ASN A 709 32.19 -22.01 6.29
CA ASN A 709 31.56 -23.09 5.52
C ASN A 709 31.01 -24.21 6.43
N ASP A 710 31.20 -24.08 7.75
CA ASP A 710 30.81 -25.09 8.73
C ASP A 710 29.57 -24.64 9.53
N PRO A 711 28.44 -25.38 9.50
CA PRO A 711 27.21 -25.01 10.21
C PRO A 711 27.37 -24.91 11.72
N SER A 712 28.15 -25.80 12.34
CA SER A 712 28.41 -25.82 13.79
C SER A 712 29.21 -24.59 14.22
N LYS A 713 30.25 -24.25 13.46
CA LYS A 713 31.00 -23.01 13.61
C LYS A 713 30.14 -21.79 13.35
N ALA A 714 29.21 -21.85 12.40
CA ALA A 714 28.31 -20.73 12.11
C ALA A 714 27.42 -20.39 13.32
N LEU A 715 26.86 -21.40 13.99
CA LEU A 715 26.09 -21.21 15.22
C LEU A 715 26.98 -20.64 16.34
N LYS A 716 28.19 -21.18 16.53
CA LYS A 716 29.13 -20.67 17.53
C LYS A 716 29.47 -19.19 17.30
N LEU A 717 29.82 -18.82 16.08
CA LEU A 717 30.12 -17.44 15.69
C LEU A 717 28.90 -16.53 15.87
N ALA A 718 27.69 -17.01 15.61
CA ALA A 718 26.47 -16.23 15.83
C ALA A 718 26.23 -15.95 17.33
N VAL A 719 26.52 -16.92 18.20
CA VAL A 719 26.47 -16.74 19.66
C VAL A 719 27.55 -15.74 20.11
N GLU A 720 28.76 -15.82 19.56
CA GLU A 720 29.84 -14.85 19.83
C GLU A 720 29.43 -13.42 19.42
N LEU A 721 28.81 -13.25 18.23
CA LEU A 721 28.26 -11.96 17.79
C LEU A 721 27.15 -11.47 18.73
N LEU A 722 26.27 -12.36 19.19
CA LEU A 722 25.19 -12.02 20.13
C LEU A 722 25.76 -11.47 21.44
N HIS A 723 26.81 -12.09 21.98
CA HIS A 723 27.51 -11.61 23.17
C HIS A 723 28.25 -10.29 22.91
N LYS A 724 29.03 -10.21 21.82
CA LYS A 724 29.80 -9.02 21.45
C LYS A 724 28.91 -7.77 21.32
N TYR A 725 27.74 -7.92 20.72
CA TYR A 725 26.83 -6.81 20.44
C TYR A 725 25.65 -6.71 21.41
N ASN A 726 25.64 -7.47 22.52
CA ASN A 726 24.47 -7.59 23.42
C ASN A 726 23.92 -6.25 23.91
N SER A 727 24.80 -5.29 24.22
CA SER A 727 24.43 -3.94 24.69
C SER A 727 23.81 -3.05 23.61
N SER A 728 24.14 -3.30 22.34
CA SER A 728 23.65 -2.53 21.18
C SER A 728 22.42 -3.16 20.51
N LEU A 729 22.21 -4.46 20.72
CA LEU A 729 21.11 -5.20 20.11
C LEU A 729 19.81 -5.00 20.88
N PRO A 730 18.67 -4.75 20.20
CA PRO A 730 17.40 -4.66 20.89
C PRO A 730 17.11 -5.97 21.65
N PRO A 731 16.51 -5.88 22.86
CA PRO A 731 16.18 -7.06 23.63
C PRO A 731 15.12 -7.89 22.90
N ARG A 732 15.15 -9.20 23.12
CA ARG A 732 14.10 -10.11 22.65
C ARG A 732 12.78 -9.78 23.38
N VAL A 733 11.65 -9.88 22.68
CA VAL A 733 10.33 -9.69 23.29
C VAL A 733 10.14 -10.69 24.46
N PRO A 734 9.81 -10.22 25.68
CA PRO A 734 9.88 -11.05 26.89
C PRO A 734 8.75 -12.08 27.03
N PHE A 735 7.55 -11.81 26.49
CA PHE A 735 6.35 -12.63 26.72
C PHE A 735 6.16 -13.80 25.75
N LEU A 736 6.99 -13.91 24.71
CA LEU A 736 6.94 -15.02 23.74
C LEU A 736 7.72 -16.26 24.19
N ASN A 737 8.04 -16.33 25.48
CA ASN A 737 8.67 -17.46 26.15
C ASN A 737 7.65 -18.40 26.83
N ILE A 738 6.37 -18.02 26.84
CA ILE A 738 5.28 -18.86 27.36
C ILE A 738 4.94 -19.87 26.26
N ASP A 739 5.16 -21.15 26.54
CA ASP A 739 4.73 -22.23 25.66
C ASP A 739 3.20 -22.26 25.65
N GLU A 740 2.55 -22.19 24.48
CA GLU A 740 1.09 -22.32 24.40
C GLU A 740 0.62 -23.69 24.95
N ASN A 741 1.50 -24.70 24.97
CA ASN A 741 1.22 -26.00 25.57
C ASN A 741 1.19 -26.00 27.12
N LEU A 742 1.68 -24.95 27.79
CA LEU A 742 1.51 -24.78 29.25
C LEU A 742 0.06 -24.41 29.63
N VAL A 743 -0.80 -24.10 28.64
CA VAL A 743 -2.24 -23.86 28.85
C VAL A 743 -3.05 -25.16 28.81
N HIS A 744 -2.43 -26.31 28.47
CA HIS A 744 -3.07 -27.62 28.54
C HIS A 744 -2.97 -28.29 29.93
N ASP A 745 -2.73 -27.51 30.99
CA ASP A 745 -2.99 -28.00 32.33
C ASP A 745 -4.51 -28.23 32.48
N LYS A 746 -4.86 -29.48 32.77
CA LYS A 746 -6.20 -30.05 32.66
C LYS A 746 -7.15 -29.45 33.69
N THR A 747 -7.85 -28.35 33.40
CA THR A 747 -9.04 -27.97 34.21
C THR A 747 -10.11 -27.12 33.51
N PHE A 748 -10.01 -26.80 32.22
CA PHE A 748 -11.15 -26.20 31.49
C PHE A 748 -11.32 -26.85 30.12
N GLU A 749 -11.92 -28.04 30.11
CA GLU A 749 -12.58 -28.57 28.92
C GLU A 749 -13.88 -27.78 28.69
N GLU A 750 -13.87 -26.87 27.73
CA GLU A 750 -14.98 -26.69 26.79
C GLU A 750 -14.43 -25.98 25.53
N PRO A 751 -14.64 -26.53 24.33
CA PRO A 751 -14.21 -25.88 23.11
C PRO A 751 -15.17 -24.72 22.80
N GLU A 752 -14.73 -23.48 23.02
CA GLU A 752 -15.36 -22.30 22.41
C GLU A 752 -15.13 -22.33 20.90
N THR A 753 -16.00 -23.08 20.24
CA THR A 753 -16.62 -22.65 19.00
C THR A 753 -17.25 -21.26 19.18
N SER A 754 -17.18 -20.43 18.13
CA SER A 754 -17.76 -19.07 17.95
C SER A 754 -16.88 -17.87 18.37
N TYR A 755 -16.23 -17.20 17.41
CA TYR A 755 -16.66 -16.00 16.61
C TYR A 755 -16.21 -14.66 17.25
N PRO A 756 -15.97 -13.55 16.51
CA PRO A 756 -16.53 -13.14 15.21
C PRO A 756 -15.56 -13.10 14.01
#